data_AF-A0A352DWH6-F1
#
_entry.id   AF-A0A352DWH6-F1
#
_cell.length_a   1.000
_cell.length_b   1.000
_cell.length_c   1.000
_cell.angle_alpha   90.00
_cell.angle_beta   90.00
_cell.angle_gamma   90.00
#
_symmetry.space_group_name_H-M   'P 1'
#
loop_
_entity.id
_entity.type
_entity.pdbx_description
1 polymer ?
#
loop_
_entity_poly.entity_id
_entity_poly.type
_entity_poly.pdbx_seq_one_letter_code
_entity_poly.pdbx_strand_id
1 'polypeptide(L)'
;MKTGSYALRLLWRLAVSGVLLALVLLLVWLLLSLKRDMPVVAFFAKVYEPPLMPIRLAFEDASLLSRLSRSDGSLFRSRSIALDEVGTQLATTAADETLKLLATHLTGAKPGGPDKNVVMLYLSMLGSIDTEGRACLIPPGLADAESSIGDGRCITVDRLLRTAREAVPEEVALIVVLDSCQGGLQWPLGLVDGAFAPAVEATVEAANLPRTWVLLPASVGQSSQANLGDGASVFARFFAAGLRGAADSSRTGDRDGAVELGELASYLAIRVDRWALSRHGERQTPVVYPAVDRPGRGGDLKLARAENWDAEREIAESLASYEAHTVNETTATASVESDAWLRENWRTAEALGRVAAHDRPLLWQRYQQLLMRAETLLHAGPGYARELRRTVTFVELLEMELVSHYPSALRSSFGDVRFAERLESEPVASALPDTEYLPTLRVGGAKRPVTATPLAPAQAAMREALIAHVMKPSPNATLPPPADSALEWNERATIAWDWLVDAIDAGTTIDRPSLGRWLEFVGRAPDSIPAEPVEITVARTLWHDGSVESWRDDALPGLLLRSLEAASRRRFPADVRSDQVVRLLEPTAEAEDQRRLAFDLFFLGDAPSLARAGTLARAATSRLESAARVGETISDLHAFSDSLLEEIPWLTAWWTAEARANRISALSSADGLSNETVPLDLDWIGVVEALTQFTAMMGSLSADAAAATGNSAEFLQRTTLRRDTVQRAVQPLFDAFRSNVDSLAASAPDSADTLARIRRILATPLVRGEARMRLWRREHELTNRFSQTLPDSAVDYQPLPPTSIDAVVSTWMSLRGLFIQPLVPVLAATASALPAKPVRPEEFAKACGKQIGDVLAGVDSVLRAAGQEAAGATTVNRTVLEREEIMSRSLAPVASNRVGRSVSPHVRLRIIGWHDRLVDAADDAITDFWSGSWQDGDTAEQDVPWCWTAAKVLLDRASETVDSARVDYGRLGRQQVIRRLESLTLPGLPESDEQVFGTVDLEPRT
;
A
#
# COMPACT_ATOMS: atom_id res chain seq x y z
N MET A 1 67.09 82.58 -14.26
CA MET A 1 65.76 82.21 -13.69
C MET A 1 65.16 80.94 -14.36
N LYS A 2 65.88 79.80 -14.44
CA LYS A 2 65.33 78.54 -15.00
C LYS A 2 65.38 77.34 -14.03
N THR A 3 66.02 77.46 -12.88
CA THR A 3 66.19 76.36 -11.90
C THR A 3 65.03 76.23 -10.90
N GLY A 4 64.29 77.32 -10.62
CA GLY A 4 63.12 77.28 -9.72
C GLY A 4 61.92 76.48 -10.26
N SER A 5 61.79 76.33 -11.58
CA SER A 5 60.67 75.58 -12.18
C SER A 5 60.82 74.06 -12.06
N TYR A 6 62.02 73.53 -11.86
CA TYR A 6 62.25 72.07 -11.75
C TYR A 6 61.94 71.55 -10.34
N ALA A 7 62.33 72.28 -9.30
CA ALA A 7 62.04 71.92 -7.92
C ALA A 7 60.52 71.94 -7.64
N LEU A 8 59.80 72.93 -8.17
CA LEU A 8 58.35 73.02 -8.02
C LEU A 8 57.61 71.88 -8.76
N ARG A 9 58.07 71.51 -9.97
CA ARG A 9 57.51 70.37 -10.72
C ARG A 9 57.81 69.02 -10.05
N LEU A 10 58.97 68.87 -9.42
CA LEU A 10 59.33 67.67 -8.68
C LEU A 10 58.49 67.53 -7.41
N LEU A 11 58.33 68.62 -6.63
CA LEU A 11 57.45 68.65 -5.45
C LEU A 11 55.99 68.37 -5.82
N TRP A 12 55.49 68.95 -6.91
CA TRP A 12 54.14 68.66 -7.40
C TRP A 12 53.96 67.20 -7.82
N ARG A 13 54.95 66.61 -8.52
CA ARG A 13 54.92 65.19 -8.88
C ARG A 13 54.95 64.28 -7.65
N LEU A 14 55.75 64.60 -6.64
CA LEU A 14 55.79 63.84 -5.39
C LEU A 14 54.47 63.95 -4.60
N ALA A 15 53.86 65.15 -4.56
CA ALA A 15 52.57 65.36 -3.94
C ALA A 15 51.44 64.59 -4.66
N VAL A 16 51.41 64.64 -6.00
CA VAL A 16 50.43 63.90 -6.82
C VAL A 16 50.62 62.39 -6.65
N SER A 17 51.86 61.88 -6.66
CA SER A 17 52.15 60.47 -6.41
C SER A 17 51.76 60.02 -4.99
N GLY A 18 51.95 60.87 -3.99
CA GLY A 18 51.52 60.61 -2.61
C GLY A 18 50.00 60.52 -2.47
N VAL A 19 49.26 61.43 -3.11
CA VAL A 19 47.79 61.40 -3.14
C VAL A 19 47.28 60.17 -3.90
N LEU A 20 47.92 59.82 -5.03
CA LEU A 20 47.55 58.63 -5.79
C LEU A 20 47.78 57.35 -4.97
N LEU A 21 48.91 57.25 -4.27
CA LEU A 21 49.21 56.11 -3.38
C LEU A 21 48.21 56.03 -2.23
N ALA A 22 47.85 57.15 -1.62
CA ALA A 22 46.83 57.20 -0.57
C ALA A 22 45.44 56.78 -1.09
N LEU A 23 45.05 57.21 -2.30
CA LEU A 23 43.82 56.77 -2.96
C LEU A 23 43.84 55.27 -3.30
N VAL A 24 44.97 54.73 -3.74
CA VAL A 24 45.14 53.29 -4.01
C VAL A 24 45.07 52.50 -2.70
N LEU A 25 45.75 52.94 -1.64
CA LEU A 25 45.68 52.30 -0.33
C LEU A 25 44.28 52.39 0.28
N LEU A 26 43.60 53.53 0.14
CA LEU A 26 42.21 53.70 0.54
C LEU A 26 41.30 52.76 -0.26
N LEU A 27 41.46 52.69 -1.58
CA LEU A 27 40.69 51.80 -2.44
C LEU A 27 40.94 50.34 -2.07
N VAL A 28 42.20 49.92 -1.87
CA VAL A 28 42.55 48.56 -1.43
C VAL A 28 41.96 48.28 -0.04
N TRP A 29 42.03 49.23 0.89
CA TRP A 29 41.41 49.10 2.20
C TRP A 29 39.88 48.99 2.10
N LEU A 30 39.24 49.77 1.23
CA LEU A 30 37.80 49.75 0.99
C LEU A 30 37.39 48.43 0.33
N LEU A 31 38.18 47.92 -0.61
CA LEU A 31 38.00 46.62 -1.27
C LEU A 31 38.22 45.43 -0.32
N LEU A 32 39.15 45.53 0.63
CA LEU A 32 39.37 44.53 1.68
C LEU A 32 38.31 44.61 2.79
N SER A 33 37.77 45.81 3.03
CA SER A 33 36.66 46.09 3.93
C SER A 33 35.30 45.83 3.29
N LEU A 34 35.26 45.47 1.99
CA LEU A 34 34.03 45.08 1.31
C LEU A 34 33.36 43.94 2.08
N LYS A 35 32.03 44.04 2.12
CA LYS A 35 31.14 43.08 2.73
C LYS A 35 31.35 41.73 2.05
N ARG A 36 31.49 40.67 2.84
CA ARG A 36 31.48 39.29 2.35
C ARG A 36 30.19 38.65 2.80
N ASP A 37 29.38 38.25 1.83
CA ASP A 37 28.14 37.53 2.11
C ASP A 37 28.47 36.17 2.73
N MET A 38 27.59 35.65 3.59
CA MET A 38 27.81 34.35 4.22
C MET A 38 27.70 33.24 3.16
N PRO A 39 28.72 32.37 2.97
CA PRO A 39 28.61 31.26 2.04
C PRO A 39 27.64 30.20 2.59
N VAL A 40 26.72 29.76 1.73
CA VAL A 40 25.79 28.66 2.01
C VAL A 40 26.03 27.56 0.99
N VAL A 41 26.64 26.46 1.42
CA VAL A 41 26.71 25.22 0.62
C VAL A 41 25.38 24.50 0.82
N ALA A 42 24.60 24.31 -0.25
CA ALA A 42 23.26 23.76 -0.15
C ALA A 42 23.05 22.52 -1.02
N PHE A 43 22.27 21.58 -0.49
CA PHE A 43 21.76 20.44 -1.24
C PHE A 43 20.27 20.23 -0.95
N PHE A 44 19.51 20.03 -2.03
CA PHE A 44 18.08 19.73 -2.00
C PHE A 44 17.83 18.40 -2.69
N ALA A 45 17.40 17.40 -1.93
CA ALA A 45 16.97 16.12 -2.47
C ALA A 45 15.60 16.27 -3.15
N LYS A 46 15.64 16.71 -4.41
CA LYS A 46 14.45 17.05 -5.20
C LYS A 46 13.63 15.82 -5.61
N VAL A 47 14.26 14.70 -5.97
CA VAL A 47 13.54 13.51 -6.47
C VAL A 47 13.97 12.29 -5.69
N TYR A 48 13.02 11.64 -5.03
CA TYR A 48 13.16 10.30 -4.46
C TYR A 48 12.48 9.29 -5.36
N GLU A 49 13.12 8.16 -5.62
CA GLU A 49 12.47 7.06 -6.32
C GLU A 49 11.37 6.43 -5.44
N PRO A 50 10.28 5.92 -6.04
CA PRO A 50 9.37 5.04 -5.32
C PRO A 50 10.19 3.95 -4.65
N PRO A 51 9.92 3.66 -3.37
CA PRO A 51 8.68 3.93 -2.63
C PRO A 51 8.70 5.12 -1.67
N LEU A 52 9.84 5.83 -1.56
CA LEU A 52 10.00 6.97 -0.65
C LEU A 52 9.16 8.16 -1.11
N MET A 53 8.36 8.76 -0.23
CA MET A 53 7.55 9.92 -0.62
C MET A 53 8.43 11.15 -0.97
N PRO A 54 7.96 12.04 -1.87
CA PRO A 54 8.68 13.27 -2.17
C PRO A 54 8.75 14.21 -0.94
N ILE A 55 9.81 15.01 -0.87
CA ILE A 55 9.91 16.15 0.05
C ILE A 55 9.05 17.27 -0.53
N ARG A 56 7.99 17.70 0.18
CA ARG A 56 7.08 18.71 -0.35
C ARG A 56 7.81 20.05 -0.47
N LEU A 57 7.62 20.71 -1.60
CA LEU A 57 8.14 22.03 -1.95
C LEU A 57 9.67 22.13 -2.05
N ALA A 58 10.39 21.01 -2.21
CA ALA A 58 11.85 21.03 -2.27
C ALA A 58 12.41 21.85 -3.46
N PHE A 59 11.71 21.89 -4.60
CA PHE A 59 12.12 22.70 -5.75
C PHE A 59 11.91 24.19 -5.49
N GLU A 60 10.80 24.50 -4.83
CA GLU A 60 10.35 25.84 -4.50
C GLU A 60 11.23 26.45 -3.40
N ASP A 61 11.62 25.65 -2.40
CA ASP A 61 12.55 26.03 -1.34
C ASP A 61 13.96 26.32 -1.89
N ALA A 62 14.45 25.45 -2.79
CA ALA A 62 15.70 25.69 -3.51
C ALA A 62 15.64 27.00 -4.30
N SER A 63 14.52 27.24 -4.98
CA SER A 63 14.29 28.46 -5.76
C SER A 63 14.21 29.70 -4.87
N LEU A 64 13.57 29.62 -3.70
CA LEU A 64 13.50 30.68 -2.70
C LEU A 64 14.90 31.06 -2.19
N LEU A 65 15.69 30.09 -1.75
CA LEU A 65 17.05 30.34 -1.27
C LEU A 65 17.97 30.86 -2.38
N SER A 66 17.82 30.37 -3.62
CA SER A 66 18.60 30.89 -4.76
C SER A 66 18.32 32.38 -5.04
N ARG A 67 17.09 32.85 -4.80
CA ARG A 67 16.72 34.26 -4.95
C ARG A 67 17.44 35.16 -3.94
N LEU A 68 17.70 34.68 -2.73
CA LEU A 68 18.49 35.43 -1.72
C LEU A 68 19.94 35.67 -2.15
N SER A 69 20.47 34.83 -3.04
CA SER A 69 21.83 34.95 -3.59
C SER A 69 21.91 35.90 -4.81
N ARG A 70 20.76 36.26 -5.44
CA ARG A 70 20.75 37.14 -6.63
C ARG A 70 20.76 38.61 -6.20
N SER A 71 21.69 39.40 -6.75
CA SER A 71 21.69 40.87 -6.55
C SER A 71 20.79 41.57 -7.57
N ASP A 72 20.05 42.58 -7.13
CA ASP A 72 19.30 43.54 -7.97
C ASP A 72 20.18 44.47 -8.84
N GLY A 73 21.35 44.01 -9.29
CA GLY A 73 22.24 44.77 -10.18
C GLY A 73 23.04 45.91 -9.53
N SER A 74 22.93 46.15 -8.22
CA SER A 74 23.73 47.16 -7.50
C SER A 74 25.01 46.55 -6.93
N LEU A 75 26.17 47.12 -7.29
CA LEU A 75 27.49 46.75 -6.74
C LEU A 75 27.64 47.04 -5.23
N PHE A 76 26.74 47.85 -4.64
CA PHE A 76 26.85 48.33 -3.26
C PHE A 76 25.75 47.81 -2.32
N ARG A 77 24.73 47.11 -2.84
CA ARG A 77 23.81 46.33 -1.97
C ARG A 77 24.48 44.99 -1.66
N SER A 78 24.71 44.74 -0.38
CA SER A 78 25.17 43.43 0.12
C SER A 78 24.10 42.39 -0.18
N ARG A 79 24.50 41.13 -0.36
CA ARG A 79 23.57 40.00 -0.33
C ARG A 79 23.61 39.40 1.08
N SER A 80 22.55 38.69 1.45
CA SER A 80 22.49 38.09 2.79
C SER A 80 23.34 36.83 2.79
N ILE A 81 23.33 36.12 1.66
CA ILE A 81 24.04 34.87 1.45
C ILE A 81 24.69 34.79 0.06
N ALA A 82 25.73 33.98 -0.06
CA ALA A 82 26.28 33.48 -1.31
C ALA A 82 25.98 31.97 -1.41
N LEU A 83 24.94 31.61 -2.15
CA LEU A 83 24.51 30.21 -2.31
C LEU A 83 25.39 29.47 -3.33
N ASP A 84 25.96 28.36 -2.89
CA ASP A 84 26.61 27.33 -3.72
C ASP A 84 25.75 26.05 -3.65
N GLU A 85 24.86 25.88 -4.63
CA GLU A 85 24.05 24.67 -4.75
C GLU A 85 24.88 23.55 -5.40
N VAL A 86 25.12 22.48 -4.65
CA VAL A 86 25.97 21.35 -5.07
C VAL A 86 25.37 20.56 -6.25
N GLY A 87 24.13 20.88 -6.66
CA GLY A 87 23.52 20.46 -7.92
C GLY A 87 22.98 19.03 -7.95
N THR A 88 22.48 18.61 -9.13
CA THR A 88 21.86 17.29 -9.39
C THR A 88 22.85 16.12 -9.38
N GLN A 89 24.16 16.37 -9.25
CA GLN A 89 25.20 15.32 -9.21
C GLN A 89 25.07 14.39 -7.99
N LEU A 90 24.35 14.83 -6.96
CA LEU A 90 24.05 14.08 -5.74
C LEU A 90 22.83 13.16 -5.84
N ALA A 91 22.06 13.24 -6.94
CA ALA A 91 20.81 12.49 -7.08
C ALA A 91 21.02 10.97 -7.22
N THR A 92 22.22 10.54 -7.64
CA THR A 92 22.53 9.13 -8.00
C THR A 92 23.77 8.58 -7.30
N THR A 93 24.39 9.32 -6.39
CA THR A 93 25.70 8.96 -5.79
C THR A 93 25.54 8.31 -4.43
N ALA A 94 26.51 7.45 -4.07
CA ALA A 94 26.52 6.78 -2.78
C ALA A 94 26.75 7.78 -1.62
N ALA A 95 26.42 7.39 -0.38
CA ALA A 95 26.60 8.21 0.82
C ALA A 95 28.03 8.79 0.95
N ASP A 96 29.04 7.97 0.65
CA ASP A 96 30.46 8.35 0.71
C ASP A 96 30.83 9.42 -0.32
N GLU A 97 30.32 9.30 -1.54
CA GLU A 97 30.53 10.26 -2.61
C GLU A 97 29.83 11.57 -2.30
N THR A 98 28.62 11.50 -1.72
CA THR A 98 27.88 12.67 -1.25
C THR A 98 28.71 13.45 -0.23
N LEU A 99 29.24 12.77 0.79
CA LEU A 99 30.07 13.41 1.82
C LEU A 99 31.36 14.02 1.25
N LYS A 100 32.04 13.34 0.33
CA LYS A 100 33.25 13.86 -0.34
C LYS A 100 32.95 15.11 -1.15
N LEU A 101 31.83 15.14 -1.86
CA LEU A 101 31.43 16.28 -2.65
C LEU A 101 31.10 17.47 -1.74
N LEU A 102 30.29 17.27 -0.69
CA LEU A 102 30.00 18.31 0.31
C LEU A 102 31.27 18.86 0.95
N ALA A 103 32.21 17.99 1.34
CA ALA A 103 33.50 18.40 1.89
C ALA A 103 34.32 19.25 0.90
N THR A 104 34.30 18.89 -0.39
CA THR A 104 35.00 19.64 -1.45
C THR A 104 34.44 21.05 -1.59
N HIS A 105 33.11 21.20 -1.60
CA HIS A 105 32.46 22.50 -1.67
C HIS A 105 32.69 23.33 -0.39
N LEU A 106 32.63 22.71 0.78
CA LEU A 106 32.94 23.38 2.06
C LEU A 106 34.40 23.85 2.13
N THR A 107 35.34 23.05 1.64
CA THR A 107 36.77 23.45 1.57
C THR A 107 36.98 24.63 0.61
N GLY A 108 36.19 24.69 -0.47
CA GLY A 108 36.21 25.80 -1.44
C GLY A 108 35.49 27.06 -0.95
N ALA A 109 34.62 26.95 0.06
CA ALA A 109 33.81 28.06 0.56
C ALA A 109 34.67 29.05 1.35
N LYS A 110 34.67 30.32 0.94
CA LYS A 110 35.38 31.39 1.66
C LYS A 110 34.51 31.92 2.80
N PRO A 111 34.96 31.89 4.07
CA PRO A 111 34.20 32.38 5.20
C PRO A 111 33.69 33.82 5.00
N GLY A 112 32.43 34.04 5.40
CA GLY A 112 31.70 35.28 5.18
C GLY A 112 30.90 35.72 6.40
N GLY A 113 29.89 36.55 6.17
CA GLY A 113 29.10 37.19 7.22
C GLY A 113 29.73 38.50 7.74
N PRO A 114 29.09 39.19 8.69
CA PRO A 114 29.57 40.47 9.25
C PRO A 114 31.02 40.40 9.73
N ASP A 115 31.39 39.31 10.41
CA ASP A 115 32.72 39.09 11.00
C ASP A 115 33.64 38.19 10.15
N LYS A 116 33.18 37.77 8.95
CA LYS A 116 33.96 36.94 8.01
C LYS A 116 34.43 35.59 8.60
N ASN A 117 33.64 35.03 9.51
CA ASN A 117 34.00 33.84 10.30
C ASN A 117 32.89 32.76 10.30
N VAL A 118 31.97 32.79 9.33
CA VAL A 118 30.85 31.84 9.24
C VAL A 118 30.82 31.13 7.90
N VAL A 119 30.51 29.82 7.93
CA VAL A 119 30.10 29.00 6.79
C VAL A 119 28.83 28.22 7.17
N MET A 120 27.88 28.13 6.25
CA MET A 120 26.64 27.39 6.45
C MET A 120 26.52 26.22 5.46
N LEU A 121 26.07 25.07 5.97
CA LEU A 121 25.67 23.90 5.22
C LEU A 121 24.15 23.74 5.34
N TYR A 122 23.41 23.77 4.23
CA TYR A 122 21.96 23.58 4.21
C TYR A 122 21.60 22.28 3.49
N LEU A 123 20.99 21.32 4.18
CA LEU A 123 20.58 20.05 3.61
C LEU A 123 19.07 19.87 3.74
N SER A 124 18.37 19.77 2.62
CA SER A 124 16.96 19.35 2.55
C SER A 124 16.90 17.91 2.05
N MET A 125 16.77 16.96 2.98
CA MET A 125 16.80 15.51 2.73
C MET A 125 15.86 14.79 3.70
N LEU A 126 15.38 13.60 3.39
CA LEU A 126 14.63 12.78 4.35
C LEU A 126 15.54 12.37 5.53
N GLY A 127 15.11 12.64 6.76
CA GLY A 127 15.77 12.22 7.99
C GLY A 127 15.12 10.97 8.60
N SER A 128 15.95 10.08 9.15
CA SER A 128 15.53 8.88 9.87
C SER A 128 16.52 8.51 10.97
N ILE A 129 16.25 7.41 11.66
CA ILE A 129 17.22 6.73 12.52
C ILE A 129 17.53 5.34 11.96
N ASP A 130 18.72 4.83 12.25
CA ASP A 130 19.07 3.44 11.97
C ASP A 130 18.62 2.48 13.09
N THR A 131 18.94 1.20 12.95
CA THR A 131 18.61 0.14 13.92
C THR A 131 19.30 0.32 15.28
N GLU A 132 20.36 1.12 15.35
CA GLU A 132 21.05 1.47 16.58
C GLU A 132 20.50 2.75 17.23
N GLY A 133 19.61 3.46 16.53
CA GLY A 133 19.04 4.74 16.96
C GLY A 133 19.90 5.96 16.61
N ARG A 134 20.87 5.82 15.71
CA ARG A 134 21.70 6.96 15.26
C ARG A 134 20.95 7.75 14.19
N ALA A 135 21.03 9.07 14.26
CA ALA A 135 20.43 9.94 13.25
C ALA A 135 21.10 9.75 11.89
N CYS A 136 20.30 9.59 10.84
CA CYS A 136 20.77 9.40 9.48
C CYS A 136 19.94 10.18 8.45
N LEU A 137 20.59 10.61 7.37
CA LEU A 137 19.97 11.24 6.21
C LEU A 137 19.91 10.23 5.06
N ILE A 138 18.78 10.20 4.36
CA ILE A 138 18.54 9.28 3.25
C ILE A 138 18.87 9.99 1.93
N PRO A 139 19.92 9.56 1.21
CA PRO A 139 20.20 10.11 -0.11
C PRO A 139 19.12 9.68 -1.12
N PRO A 140 18.78 10.55 -2.10
CA PRO A 140 17.78 10.24 -3.13
C PRO A 140 18.14 9.02 -3.98
N GLY A 141 19.44 8.72 -4.15
CA GLY A 141 19.95 7.59 -4.92
C GLY A 141 19.89 6.24 -4.20
N LEU A 142 19.30 6.15 -3.01
CA LEU A 142 19.09 4.89 -2.27
C LEU A 142 18.00 4.04 -2.96
N ALA A 143 18.29 3.51 -4.15
CA ALA A 143 17.38 2.75 -5.00
C ALA A 143 17.52 1.22 -4.87
N ASP A 144 18.47 0.70 -4.09
CA ASP A 144 18.68 -0.74 -3.96
C ASP A 144 17.97 -1.30 -2.72
N ALA A 145 16.85 -1.94 -2.98
CA ALA A 145 15.84 -2.36 -2.03
C ALA A 145 16.13 -3.67 -1.28
N GLU A 146 17.37 -4.14 -1.13
CA GLU A 146 17.63 -5.41 -0.43
C GLU A 146 17.85 -5.34 1.09
N SER A 147 17.84 -4.16 1.71
CA SER A 147 17.91 -4.10 3.17
C SER A 147 17.39 -2.77 3.69
N SER A 148 16.82 -2.82 4.89
CA SER A 148 16.60 -1.72 5.84
C SER A 148 17.55 -0.53 5.71
N ILE A 149 17.17 0.63 6.27
CA ILE A 149 18.02 1.84 6.51
C ILE A 149 19.30 1.53 7.39
N GLY A 150 19.70 0.27 7.53
CA GLY A 150 20.88 -0.21 8.27
C GLY A 150 22.12 -0.44 7.39
N ASP A 151 23.27 -0.13 8.00
CA ASP A 151 24.68 -0.28 7.62
C ASP A 151 25.14 0.31 6.26
N GLY A 152 25.64 1.55 6.33
CA GLY A 152 26.57 2.15 5.37
C GLY A 152 25.97 2.89 4.18
N ARG A 153 24.65 2.76 3.94
CA ARG A 153 23.99 3.40 2.77
C ARG A 153 23.32 4.75 3.08
N CYS A 154 22.96 4.99 4.33
CA CYS A 154 22.52 6.30 4.81
C CYS A 154 23.71 7.14 5.30
N ILE A 155 23.57 8.46 5.26
CA ILE A 155 24.60 9.37 5.79
C ILE A 155 24.31 9.59 7.26
N THR A 156 25.09 9.00 8.17
CA THR A 156 24.93 9.29 9.60
C THR A 156 25.28 10.75 9.89
N VAL A 157 24.49 11.39 10.75
CA VAL A 157 24.69 12.81 11.11
C VAL A 157 26.05 12.99 11.80
N ASP A 158 26.49 12.04 12.61
CA ASP A 158 27.82 12.04 13.22
C ASP A 158 28.94 12.15 12.16
N ARG A 159 28.87 11.30 11.13
CA ARG A 159 29.85 11.30 10.04
C ARG A 159 29.79 12.59 9.23
N LEU A 160 28.58 13.06 8.92
CA LEU A 160 28.37 14.35 8.26
C LEU A 160 29.03 15.50 9.04
N LEU A 161 28.75 15.60 10.34
CA LEU A 161 29.24 16.69 11.18
C LEU A 161 30.77 16.67 11.28
N ARG A 162 31.38 15.50 11.50
CA ARG A 162 32.85 15.38 11.53
C ARG A 162 33.49 15.74 10.18
N THR A 163 32.98 15.20 9.08
CA THR A 163 33.50 15.49 7.73
C THR A 163 33.33 16.97 7.38
N ALA A 164 32.18 17.58 7.70
CA ALA A 164 31.96 19.00 7.47
C ALA A 164 32.87 19.87 8.34
N ARG A 165 33.11 19.46 9.60
CA ARG A 165 33.99 20.17 10.52
C ARG A 165 35.45 20.12 10.08
N GLU A 166 35.93 18.98 9.59
CA GLU A 166 37.27 18.81 9.01
C GLU A 166 37.49 19.65 7.75
N ALA A 167 36.43 19.89 6.97
CA ALA A 167 36.48 20.70 5.75
C ALA A 167 36.53 22.22 6.00
N VAL A 168 36.28 22.68 7.23
CA VAL A 168 36.17 24.09 7.58
C VAL A 168 37.19 24.45 8.68
N PRO A 169 38.00 25.53 8.54
CA PRO A 169 39.01 25.91 9.54
C PRO A 169 38.45 26.02 10.97
N GLU A 170 39.23 25.63 11.99
CA GLU A 170 38.75 25.54 13.38
C GLU A 170 38.20 26.85 13.94
N GLU A 171 38.78 27.99 13.54
CA GLU A 171 38.36 29.34 13.91
C GLU A 171 37.04 29.79 13.25
N VAL A 172 36.57 29.09 12.21
CA VAL A 172 35.35 29.41 11.46
C VAL A 172 34.17 28.64 12.06
N ALA A 173 33.09 29.38 12.34
CA ALA A 173 31.82 28.82 12.78
C ALA A 173 31.14 28.05 11.64
N LEU A 174 30.72 26.83 11.94
CA LEU A 174 29.95 25.97 11.04
C LEU A 174 28.51 25.88 11.52
N ILE A 175 27.56 26.21 10.64
CA ILE A 175 26.13 26.06 10.91
C ILE A 175 25.58 25.02 9.96
N VAL A 176 25.00 23.95 10.50
CA VAL A 176 24.40 22.87 9.72
C VAL A 176 22.88 22.94 9.88
N VAL A 177 22.18 23.26 8.80
CA VAL A 177 20.72 23.26 8.75
C VAL A 177 20.28 21.93 8.13
N LEU A 178 19.56 21.11 8.90
CA LEU A 178 19.02 19.83 8.43
C LEU A 178 17.51 19.94 8.30
N ASP A 179 17.03 20.37 7.13
CA ASP A 179 15.61 20.42 6.79
C ASP A 179 15.12 19.01 6.44
N SER A 180 14.99 18.19 7.50
CA SER A 180 14.88 16.73 7.38
C SER A 180 13.75 16.09 8.19
N CYS A 181 12.88 16.89 8.81
CA CYS A 181 11.76 16.40 9.61
C CYS A 181 10.48 16.15 8.78
N GLN A 182 10.60 15.73 7.52
CA GLN A 182 9.47 15.53 6.58
C GLN A 182 9.07 14.04 6.41
N GLY A 183 9.47 13.16 7.33
CA GLY A 183 9.30 11.70 7.17
C GLY A 183 7.85 11.20 7.18
N GLY A 184 6.94 11.86 7.93
CA GLY A 184 5.59 11.35 8.17
C GLY A 184 5.59 9.91 8.72
N LEU A 185 4.42 9.27 8.73
CA LEU A 185 4.26 7.85 9.10
C LEU A 185 4.67 6.91 7.94
N GLN A 186 5.93 6.93 7.55
CA GLN A 186 6.51 5.97 6.59
C GLN A 186 7.12 4.75 7.30
N TRP A 187 6.42 4.24 8.32
CA TRP A 187 6.87 3.08 9.11
C TRP A 187 7.22 1.83 8.28
N PRO A 188 6.64 1.55 7.09
CA PRO A 188 7.07 0.40 6.29
C PRO A 188 8.49 0.53 5.75
N LEU A 189 9.02 1.75 5.74
CA LEU A 189 10.39 2.09 5.36
C LEU A 189 11.33 2.12 6.56
N GLY A 190 10.85 1.81 7.77
CA GLY A 190 11.58 2.07 9.00
C GLY A 190 11.69 3.57 9.33
N LEU A 191 10.92 4.43 8.66
CA LEU A 191 10.84 5.85 8.96
C LEU A 191 9.82 6.05 10.08
N VAL A 192 10.31 6.34 11.28
CA VAL A 192 9.45 6.61 12.45
C VAL A 192 9.43 8.12 12.71
N ASP A 193 8.25 8.71 12.58
CA ASP A 193 8.06 10.12 12.86
C ASP A 193 8.34 10.42 14.35
N GLY A 194 9.21 11.40 14.61
CA GLY A 194 9.49 11.96 15.93
C GLY A 194 10.80 11.56 16.60
N ALA A 195 11.52 10.53 16.12
CA ALA A 195 12.78 10.09 16.73
C ALA A 195 14.03 10.76 16.16
N PHE A 196 13.94 11.35 14.96
CA PHE A 196 15.07 12.00 14.29
C PHE A 196 15.65 13.18 15.09
N ALA A 197 14.82 14.12 15.54
CA ALA A 197 15.29 15.29 16.27
C ALA A 197 16.01 14.96 17.59
N PRO A 198 15.50 14.05 18.45
CA PRO A 198 16.22 13.54 19.61
C PRO A 198 17.54 12.81 19.26
N ALA A 199 17.55 12.04 18.17
CA ALA A 199 18.75 11.36 17.72
C ALA A 199 19.83 12.35 17.26
N VAL A 200 19.45 13.44 16.60
CA VAL A 200 20.36 14.54 16.23
C VAL A 200 20.86 15.25 17.48
N GLU A 201 20.01 15.55 18.46
CA GLU A 201 20.41 16.15 19.74
C GLU A 201 21.50 15.32 20.42
N ALA A 202 21.24 14.02 20.60
CA ALA A 202 22.21 13.08 21.18
C ALA A 202 23.51 12.98 20.36
N THR A 203 23.40 13.02 19.03
CA THR A 203 24.56 12.98 18.13
C THR A 203 25.42 14.24 18.25
N VAL A 204 24.80 15.41 18.33
CA VAL A 204 25.48 16.70 18.45
C VAL A 204 26.20 16.81 19.78
N GLU A 205 25.55 16.41 20.87
CA GLU A 205 26.12 16.36 22.22
C GLU A 205 27.31 15.38 22.28
N ALA A 206 27.16 14.18 21.72
CA ALA A 206 28.22 13.17 21.70
C ALA A 206 29.41 13.56 20.79
N ALA A 207 29.16 14.23 19.67
CA ALA A 207 30.22 14.65 18.74
C ALA A 207 31.13 15.73 19.34
N ASN A 208 30.59 16.57 20.23
CA ASN A 208 31.32 17.59 20.99
C ASN A 208 32.22 18.50 20.11
N LEU A 209 31.73 18.93 18.95
CA LEU A 209 32.53 19.63 17.94
C LEU A 209 32.56 21.15 18.20
N PRO A 210 33.75 21.78 18.30
CA PRO A 210 33.84 23.22 18.59
C PRO A 210 33.22 24.06 17.47
N ARG A 211 32.63 25.21 17.87
CA ARG A 211 32.05 26.23 16.96
C ARG A 211 31.13 25.63 15.88
N THR A 212 30.33 24.63 16.27
CA THR A 212 29.39 23.94 15.38
C THR A 212 28.00 24.00 15.98
N TRP A 213 27.01 24.37 15.16
CA TRP A 213 25.60 24.45 15.54
C TRP A 213 24.75 23.70 14.52
N VAL A 214 23.75 22.97 15.00
CA VAL A 214 22.80 22.25 14.16
C VAL A 214 21.39 22.82 14.34
N LEU A 215 20.77 23.27 13.26
CA LEU A 215 19.40 23.79 13.23
C LEU A 215 18.47 22.75 12.57
N LEU A 216 17.38 22.41 13.26
CA LEU A 216 16.31 21.54 12.74
C LEU A 216 15.01 22.33 12.56
N PRO A 217 14.17 21.96 11.57
CA PRO A 217 12.90 22.63 11.28
C PRO A 217 11.78 22.27 12.27
N ALA A 218 11.93 21.21 13.06
CA ALA A 218 10.92 20.73 14.00
C ALA A 218 11.58 20.05 15.22
N SER A 219 10.85 20.03 16.35
CA SER A 219 11.29 19.40 17.59
C SER A 219 10.78 17.95 17.71
N VAL A 220 11.07 17.29 18.83
CA VAL A 220 10.66 15.89 19.07
C VAL A 220 9.17 15.67 18.85
N GLY A 221 8.83 14.61 18.11
CA GLY A 221 7.44 14.25 17.80
C GLY A 221 6.71 15.18 16.84
N GLN A 222 7.37 16.21 16.28
CA GLN A 222 6.80 17.16 15.32
C GLN A 222 7.41 16.96 13.93
N SER A 223 6.66 17.34 12.90
CA SER A 223 7.06 17.20 11.50
C SER A 223 7.13 18.59 10.83
N SER A 224 7.99 18.74 9.84
CA SER A 224 8.08 19.96 9.04
C SER A 224 6.89 20.07 8.09
N GLN A 225 6.24 21.23 8.08
CA GLN A 225 5.02 21.48 7.35
C GLN A 225 5.31 22.20 6.03
N ALA A 226 4.49 21.91 5.02
CA ALA A 226 4.54 22.53 3.71
C ALA A 226 3.13 22.91 3.25
N ASN A 227 2.98 24.09 2.65
CA ASN A 227 1.71 24.55 2.10
C ASN A 227 1.91 25.05 0.67
N LEU A 228 1.20 24.41 -0.26
CA LEU A 228 1.30 24.73 -1.69
C LEU A 228 0.92 26.18 -1.98
N GLY A 229 -0.08 26.73 -1.27
CA GLY A 229 -0.54 28.11 -1.42
C GLY A 229 0.34 29.17 -0.74
N ASP A 230 1.50 28.78 -0.19
CA ASP A 230 2.52 29.72 0.26
C ASP A 230 3.82 29.64 -0.55
N GLY A 231 3.90 28.76 -1.56
CA GLY A 231 4.99 28.68 -2.53
C GLY A 231 6.35 28.28 -1.96
N ALA A 232 6.41 27.81 -0.71
CA ALA A 232 7.59 27.32 -0.01
C ALA A 232 7.17 26.53 1.25
N SER A 233 8.06 25.69 1.78
CA SER A 233 7.86 25.13 3.11
C SER A 233 7.87 26.22 4.18
N VAL A 234 7.18 25.95 5.29
CA VAL A 234 7.01 26.93 6.38
C VAL A 234 8.36 27.34 6.93
N PHE A 235 9.23 26.34 7.13
CA PHE A 235 10.58 26.56 7.63
C PHE A 235 11.39 27.40 6.63
N ALA A 236 11.47 27.01 5.35
CA ALA A 236 12.28 27.72 4.36
C ALA A 236 11.82 29.18 4.18
N ARG A 237 10.51 29.43 4.20
CA ARG A 237 9.93 30.78 4.13
C ARG A 237 10.43 31.68 5.26
N PHE A 238 10.25 31.25 6.51
CA PHE A 238 10.66 32.05 7.65
C PHE A 238 12.18 32.09 7.82
N PHE A 239 12.89 31.03 7.45
CA PHE A 239 14.34 31.00 7.41
C PHE A 239 14.91 32.06 6.46
N ALA A 240 14.38 32.13 5.24
CA ALA A 240 14.75 33.14 4.26
C ALA A 240 14.46 34.57 4.76
N ALA A 241 13.28 34.80 5.35
CA ALA A 241 12.91 36.10 5.92
C ALA A 241 13.79 36.50 7.10
N GLY A 242 14.07 35.55 7.99
CA GLY A 242 14.93 35.75 9.16
C GLY A 242 16.33 36.20 8.75
N LEU A 243 16.96 35.49 7.80
CA LEU A 243 18.30 35.83 7.30
C LEU A 243 18.38 37.19 6.61
N ARG A 244 17.29 37.68 5.99
CA ARG A 244 17.25 39.01 5.35
C ARG A 244 17.08 40.16 6.33
N GLY A 245 16.76 39.89 7.60
CA GLY A 245 16.61 40.92 8.64
C GLY A 245 15.29 40.88 9.42
N ALA A 246 14.36 39.96 9.10
CA ALA A 246 13.14 39.82 9.90
C ALA A 246 13.44 39.34 11.34
N ALA A 247 14.53 38.58 11.53
CA ALA A 247 14.94 38.12 12.86
C ALA A 247 15.46 39.27 13.74
N ASP A 248 16.33 40.11 13.19
CA ASP A 248 16.88 41.33 13.82
C ASP A 248 15.77 42.34 14.20
N SER A 249 14.80 42.54 13.30
CA SER A 249 13.69 43.48 13.53
C SER A 249 12.57 42.95 14.44
N SER A 250 12.57 41.65 14.72
CA SER A 250 11.56 40.98 15.54
C SER A 250 11.59 41.44 17.00
N ARG A 251 10.59 41.03 17.80
CA ARG A 251 10.57 41.33 19.23
C ARG A 251 11.72 40.70 20.01
N THR A 252 12.33 39.64 19.47
CA THR A 252 13.47 38.93 20.07
C THR A 252 14.81 39.40 19.53
N GLY A 253 14.82 40.27 18.52
CA GLY A 253 16.03 40.89 17.98
C GLY A 253 16.32 42.25 18.60
N ASP A 254 17.53 42.76 18.38
CA ASP A 254 18.02 44.00 18.99
C ASP A 254 18.10 45.21 18.03
N ARG A 255 17.88 44.99 16.72
CA ARG A 255 17.91 46.01 15.66
C ARG A 255 19.29 46.62 15.43
N ASP A 256 20.36 45.85 15.67
CA ASP A 256 21.74 46.30 15.44
C ASP A 256 22.15 46.28 13.95
N GLY A 257 21.29 45.74 13.07
CA GLY A 257 21.53 45.65 11.64
C GLY A 257 22.33 44.41 11.21
N ALA A 258 22.57 43.48 12.12
CA ALA A 258 23.04 42.13 11.87
C ALA A 258 21.99 41.12 12.34
N VAL A 259 22.02 39.92 11.77
CA VAL A 259 21.18 38.80 12.22
C VAL A 259 22.08 37.84 12.97
N GLU A 260 21.83 37.67 14.26
CA GLU A 260 22.53 36.70 15.07
C GLU A 260 21.85 35.33 15.09
N LEU A 261 22.62 34.26 15.36
CA LEU A 261 22.08 32.91 15.45
C LEU A 261 20.98 32.79 16.52
N GLY A 262 21.15 33.44 17.68
CA GLY A 262 20.16 33.44 18.76
C GLY A 262 18.86 34.15 18.36
N GLU A 263 18.96 35.25 17.62
CA GLU A 263 17.80 35.99 17.11
C GLU A 263 17.06 35.16 16.05
N LEU A 264 17.79 34.58 15.10
CA LEU A 264 17.24 33.73 14.07
C LEU A 264 16.52 32.53 14.69
N ALA A 265 17.14 31.84 15.65
CA ALA A 265 16.54 30.70 16.34
C ALA A 265 15.24 31.09 17.06
N SER A 266 15.24 32.21 17.79
CA SER A 266 14.07 32.69 18.52
C SER A 266 12.94 33.10 17.56
N TYR A 267 13.28 33.83 16.50
CA TYR A 267 12.35 34.23 15.45
C TYR A 267 11.71 33.01 14.78
N LEU A 268 12.50 32.00 14.41
CA LEU A 268 12.01 30.77 13.78
C LEU A 268 11.10 29.98 14.72
N ALA A 269 11.50 29.78 15.96
CA ALA A 269 10.69 29.09 16.96
C ALA A 269 9.30 29.74 17.13
N ILE A 270 9.24 31.07 17.15
CA ILE A 270 7.98 31.82 17.29
C ILE A 270 7.14 31.77 16.00
N ARG A 271 7.76 32.12 14.87
CA ARG A 271 7.02 32.30 13.61
C ARG A 271 6.53 30.99 13.03
N VAL A 272 7.38 29.97 13.00
CA VAL A 272 7.04 28.66 12.42
C VAL A 272 5.98 27.97 13.27
N ASP A 273 6.12 27.96 14.59
CA ASP A 273 5.18 27.29 15.51
C ASP A 273 3.79 27.94 15.45
N ARG A 274 3.75 29.28 15.50
CA ARG A 274 2.50 30.03 15.39
C ARG A 274 1.82 29.78 14.05
N TRP A 275 2.59 29.82 12.96
CA TRP A 275 2.06 29.61 11.62
C TRP A 275 1.49 28.17 11.51
N ALA A 276 2.25 27.17 11.96
CA ALA A 276 1.86 25.77 11.87
C ALA A 276 0.60 25.50 12.69
N LEU A 277 0.54 26.01 13.93
CA LEU A 277 -0.63 25.83 14.78
C LEU A 277 -1.88 26.51 14.20
N SER A 278 -1.75 27.75 13.73
CA SER A 278 -2.90 28.52 13.22
C SER A 278 -3.43 28.05 11.87
N ARG A 279 -2.59 27.50 11.01
CA ARG A 279 -2.98 27.09 9.65
C ARG A 279 -3.10 25.58 9.45
N HIS A 280 -2.30 24.79 10.15
CA HIS A 280 -2.24 23.34 9.99
C HIS A 280 -2.76 22.57 11.21
N GLY A 281 -3.02 23.22 12.34
CA GLY A 281 -3.50 22.58 13.56
C GLY A 281 -2.46 21.69 14.26
N GLU A 282 -1.22 21.70 13.77
CA GLU A 282 -0.11 20.93 14.32
C GLU A 282 1.04 21.86 14.67
N ARG A 283 1.83 21.48 15.68
CA ARG A 283 2.99 22.26 16.07
C ARG A 283 4.20 21.93 15.22
N GLN A 284 4.98 22.97 14.91
CA GLN A 284 6.30 22.84 14.31
C GLN A 284 7.22 23.88 14.97
N THR A 285 8.15 23.42 15.80
CA THR A 285 9.04 24.29 16.57
C THR A 285 10.49 24.03 16.14
N PRO A 286 11.10 24.94 15.36
CA PRO A 286 12.52 24.87 15.04
C PRO A 286 13.40 24.89 16.30
N VAL A 287 14.49 24.12 16.28
CA VAL A 287 15.41 23.96 17.42
C VAL A 287 16.87 24.04 16.97
N VAL A 288 17.72 24.66 17.80
CA VAL A 288 19.17 24.76 17.57
C VAL A 288 19.93 24.02 18.68
N TYR A 289 20.80 23.10 18.28
CA TYR A 289 21.69 22.36 19.17
C TYR A 289 23.13 22.85 19.03
N PRO A 290 23.75 23.39 20.10
CA PRO A 290 25.18 23.68 20.13
C PRO A 290 25.97 22.38 20.36
N ALA A 291 27.08 22.21 19.66
CA ALA A 291 27.90 21.02 19.81
C ALA A 291 28.85 21.04 21.04
N VAL A 292 29.14 22.18 21.68
CA VAL A 292 29.91 22.26 22.94
C VAL A 292 29.14 23.11 23.96
N ASP A 293 29.29 22.76 25.24
CA ASP A 293 28.59 23.31 26.41
C ASP A 293 28.39 24.84 26.39
N ARG A 294 27.19 25.27 26.77
CA ARG A 294 26.68 26.66 26.72
C ARG A 294 27.47 27.61 27.64
N PRO A 295 28.16 28.64 27.13
CA PRO A 295 28.13 29.94 27.79
C PRO A 295 26.78 30.62 27.45
N GLY A 296 26.13 31.21 28.45
CA GLY A 296 24.74 31.65 28.38
C GLY A 296 24.38 32.50 27.15
N ARG A 297 23.21 32.22 26.55
CA ARG A 297 22.66 32.81 25.30
C ARG A 297 23.66 32.77 24.14
N GLY A 298 23.38 32.00 23.10
CA GLY A 298 24.14 31.98 21.84
C GLY A 298 24.05 33.28 21.01
N GLY A 299 24.15 34.44 21.65
CA GLY A 299 23.96 35.77 21.08
C GLY A 299 25.27 36.52 20.82
N ASP A 300 26.22 35.89 20.12
CA ASP A 300 27.41 36.60 19.62
C ASP A 300 27.81 36.15 18.19
N LEU A 301 27.10 35.20 17.56
CA LEU A 301 27.45 34.73 16.21
C LEU A 301 26.62 35.47 15.16
N LYS A 302 27.21 36.48 14.54
CA LYS A 302 26.62 37.27 13.46
C LYS A 302 26.64 36.48 12.15
N LEU A 303 25.46 36.19 11.61
CA LEU A 303 25.28 35.37 10.41
C LEU A 303 25.27 36.20 9.15
N ALA A 304 24.33 37.14 9.10
CA ALA A 304 24.05 37.97 7.94
C ALA A 304 23.86 39.43 8.37
N ARG A 305 23.84 40.34 7.42
CA ARG A 305 23.44 41.73 7.67
C ARG A 305 21.95 41.86 7.40
N ALA A 306 21.24 42.59 8.26
CA ALA A 306 19.85 42.91 8.00
C ALA A 306 19.77 43.87 6.80
N GLU A 307 19.20 43.39 5.70
CA GLU A 307 19.00 44.17 4.47
C GLU A 307 17.64 44.85 4.46
N ASN A 308 16.63 44.12 4.93
CA ASN A 308 15.25 44.56 4.91
C ASN A 308 14.54 44.08 6.19
N TRP A 309 14.14 45.02 7.03
CA TRP A 309 13.35 44.73 8.23
C TRP A 309 11.91 44.29 7.89
N ASP A 310 11.40 44.60 6.69
CA ASP A 310 10.11 44.13 6.18
C ASP A 310 10.24 42.88 5.27
N ALA A 311 11.36 42.15 5.36
CA ALA A 311 11.66 41.01 4.49
C ALA A 311 10.57 39.92 4.46
N GLU A 312 9.85 39.71 5.57
CA GLU A 312 8.76 38.74 5.63
C GLU A 312 7.62 39.10 4.66
N ARG A 313 7.26 40.38 4.58
CA ARG A 313 6.21 40.86 3.66
C ARG A 313 6.68 40.78 2.22
N GLU A 314 7.92 41.19 1.94
CA GLU A 314 8.50 41.10 0.59
C GLU A 314 8.55 39.65 0.08
N ILE A 315 8.98 38.71 0.91
CA ILE A 315 9.02 37.29 0.57
C ILE A 315 7.59 36.76 0.34
N ALA A 316 6.64 37.12 1.20
CA ALA A 316 5.25 36.73 1.02
C ALA A 316 4.66 37.25 -0.31
N GLU A 317 4.89 38.52 -0.64
CA GLU A 317 4.45 39.13 -1.91
C GLU A 317 5.16 38.49 -3.12
N SER A 318 6.45 38.18 -3.00
CA SER A 318 7.23 37.49 -4.04
C SER A 318 6.73 36.07 -4.30
N LEU A 319 6.37 35.34 -3.25
CA LEU A 319 5.81 33.99 -3.35
C LEU A 319 4.41 34.00 -3.96
N ALA A 320 3.53 34.91 -3.52
CA ALA A 320 2.21 35.09 -4.10
C ALA A 320 2.26 35.47 -5.60
N SER A 321 3.21 36.34 -5.98
CA SER A 321 3.42 36.66 -7.39
C SER A 321 3.92 35.46 -8.21
N TYR A 322 4.82 34.64 -7.64
CA TYR A 322 5.33 33.44 -8.30
C TYR A 322 4.22 32.40 -8.53
N GLU A 323 3.36 32.18 -7.54
CA GLU A 323 2.19 31.32 -7.69
C GLU A 323 1.25 31.83 -8.79
N ALA A 324 0.90 33.11 -8.79
CA ALA A 324 0.01 33.67 -9.82
C ALA A 324 0.54 33.47 -11.25
N HIS A 325 1.87 33.49 -11.45
CA HIS A 325 2.48 33.21 -12.75
C HIS A 325 2.49 31.70 -13.07
N THR A 326 2.84 30.86 -12.10
CA THR A 326 2.95 29.41 -12.29
C THR A 326 1.58 28.75 -12.47
N VAL A 327 0.54 29.29 -11.81
CA VAL A 327 -0.85 28.85 -11.91
C VAL A 327 -1.43 29.07 -13.31
N ASN A 328 -1.09 30.21 -13.92
CA ASN A 328 -1.58 30.59 -15.25
C ASN A 328 -0.90 29.83 -16.40
N GLU A 329 0.33 29.33 -16.22
CA GLU A 329 1.07 28.66 -17.30
C GLU A 329 0.92 27.12 -17.31
N THR A 330 0.50 26.46 -16.22
CA THR A 330 0.64 24.99 -16.14
C THR A 330 -0.47 24.20 -15.42
N THR A 331 -1.32 24.80 -14.59
CA THR A 331 -2.05 24.03 -13.54
C THR A 331 -3.57 24.11 -13.56
N ALA A 332 -4.22 25.10 -14.17
CA ALA A 332 -5.70 25.17 -14.15
C ALA A 332 -6.37 24.01 -14.92
N THR A 333 -5.83 23.59 -16.07
CA THR A 333 -6.33 22.44 -16.84
C THR A 333 -5.79 21.10 -16.33
N ALA A 334 -4.51 21.05 -15.94
CA ALA A 334 -3.89 19.83 -15.41
C ALA A 334 -4.44 19.41 -14.02
N SER A 335 -4.86 20.36 -13.17
CA SER A 335 -5.45 20.05 -11.85
C SER A 335 -6.85 19.44 -11.97
N VAL A 336 -7.72 19.98 -12.82
CA VAL A 336 -9.08 19.45 -13.04
C VAL A 336 -9.04 18.04 -13.64
N GLU A 337 -8.12 17.77 -14.57
CA GLU A 337 -7.90 16.42 -15.12
C GLU A 337 -7.30 15.46 -14.09
N SER A 338 -6.38 15.93 -13.23
CA SER A 338 -5.75 15.11 -12.19
C SER A 338 -6.72 14.76 -11.05
N ASP A 339 -7.65 15.66 -10.69
CA ASP A 339 -8.68 15.42 -9.69
C ASP A 339 -9.69 14.37 -10.15
N ALA A 340 -10.10 14.45 -11.42
CA ALA A 340 -10.96 13.44 -12.04
C ALA A 340 -10.25 12.09 -12.10
N TRP A 341 -8.95 12.09 -12.46
CA TRP A 341 -8.13 10.88 -12.48
C TRP A 341 -8.00 10.24 -11.10
N LEU A 342 -7.65 11.00 -10.06
CA LEU A 342 -7.53 10.48 -8.68
C LEU A 342 -8.85 9.91 -8.18
N ARG A 343 -9.97 10.60 -8.45
CA ARG A 343 -11.31 10.13 -8.07
C ARG A 343 -11.61 8.78 -8.69
N GLU A 344 -11.31 8.61 -9.96
CA GLU A 344 -11.59 7.38 -10.67
C GLU A 344 -10.73 6.23 -10.15
N ASN A 345 -9.42 6.45 -10.05
CA ASN A 345 -8.50 5.42 -9.57
C ASN A 345 -8.77 5.01 -8.11
N TRP A 346 -9.18 5.93 -7.23
CA TRP A 346 -9.57 5.54 -5.87
C TRP A 346 -10.90 4.78 -5.79
N ARG A 347 -11.81 4.95 -6.76
CA ARG A 347 -13.01 4.10 -6.91
C ARG A 347 -12.64 2.74 -7.46
N THR A 348 -11.77 2.68 -8.47
CA THR A 348 -11.23 1.42 -8.98
C THR A 348 -10.52 0.65 -7.88
N ALA A 349 -9.72 1.31 -7.05
CA ALA A 349 -9.11 0.72 -5.87
C ALA A 349 -10.14 0.15 -4.88
N GLU A 350 -11.24 0.85 -4.61
CA GLU A 350 -12.31 0.33 -3.76
C GLU A 350 -12.94 -0.96 -4.33
N ALA A 351 -13.15 -1.00 -5.65
CA ALA A 351 -13.69 -2.16 -6.34
C ALA A 351 -12.70 -3.34 -6.36
N LEU A 352 -11.45 -3.07 -6.72
CA LEU A 352 -10.38 -4.06 -6.81
C LEU A 352 -9.96 -4.62 -5.45
N GLY A 353 -9.92 -3.79 -4.41
CA GLY A 353 -9.37 -4.16 -3.11
C GLY A 353 -10.04 -5.38 -2.48
N ARG A 354 -11.32 -5.64 -2.78
CA ARG A 354 -12.04 -6.83 -2.30
C ARG A 354 -11.47 -8.14 -2.83
N VAL A 355 -10.82 -8.12 -3.99
CA VAL A 355 -10.33 -9.31 -4.69
C VAL A 355 -8.80 -9.28 -4.78
N ALA A 356 -8.23 -8.14 -5.18
CA ALA A 356 -6.79 -7.95 -5.34
C ALA A 356 -5.99 -8.06 -4.03
N ALA A 357 -6.55 -7.61 -2.90
CA ALA A 357 -5.89 -7.78 -1.60
C ALA A 357 -5.69 -9.27 -1.26
N HIS A 358 -6.66 -10.10 -1.65
CA HIS A 358 -6.64 -11.53 -1.43
C HIS A 358 -5.76 -12.25 -2.46
N ASP A 359 -5.93 -11.97 -3.75
CA ASP A 359 -5.33 -12.74 -4.84
C ASP A 359 -3.89 -12.32 -5.16
N ARG A 360 -3.60 -11.03 -5.03
CA ARG A 360 -2.32 -10.44 -5.42
C ARG A 360 -1.86 -9.41 -4.39
N PRO A 361 -1.70 -9.79 -3.11
CA PRO A 361 -1.42 -8.85 -2.03
C PRO A 361 -0.21 -7.96 -2.29
N LEU A 362 0.85 -8.49 -2.92
CA LEU A 362 2.03 -7.70 -3.31
C LEU A 362 1.72 -6.60 -4.33
N LEU A 363 1.05 -6.97 -5.43
CA LEU A 363 0.72 -6.02 -6.51
C LEU A 363 -0.32 -5.02 -6.02
N TRP A 364 -1.28 -5.49 -5.20
CA TRP A 364 -2.26 -4.64 -4.54
C TRP A 364 -1.61 -3.58 -3.64
N GLN A 365 -0.69 -3.99 -2.75
CA GLN A 365 0.04 -3.05 -1.91
C GLN A 365 0.86 -2.06 -2.74
N ARG A 366 1.52 -2.51 -3.82
CA ARG A 366 2.27 -1.63 -4.71
C ARG A 366 1.37 -0.60 -5.39
N TYR A 367 0.22 -1.03 -5.90
CA TYR A 367 -0.78 -0.15 -6.50
C TYR A 367 -1.27 0.90 -5.49
N GLN A 368 -1.61 0.49 -4.26
CA GLN A 368 -1.99 1.44 -3.20
C GLN A 368 -0.90 2.44 -2.86
N GLN A 369 0.37 2.00 -2.74
CA GLN A 369 1.48 2.91 -2.47
C GLN A 369 1.69 3.92 -3.59
N LEU A 370 1.59 3.50 -4.86
CA LEU A 370 1.73 4.42 -5.98
C LEU A 370 0.55 5.39 -6.09
N LEU A 371 -0.66 4.98 -5.73
CA LEU A 371 -1.81 5.89 -5.62
C LEU A 371 -1.60 6.95 -4.53
N MET A 372 -1.19 6.53 -3.33
CA MET A 372 -0.85 7.42 -2.23
C MET A 372 0.28 8.38 -2.61
N ARG A 373 1.27 7.88 -3.35
CA ARG A 373 2.37 8.69 -3.89
C ARG A 373 1.88 9.70 -4.93
N ALA A 374 1.02 9.30 -5.87
CA ALA A 374 0.46 10.19 -6.89
C ALA A 374 -0.31 11.35 -6.22
N GLU A 375 -1.13 11.04 -5.22
CA GLU A 375 -1.84 12.04 -4.42
C GLU A 375 -0.87 12.98 -3.68
N THR A 376 0.22 12.46 -3.12
CA THR A 376 1.23 13.28 -2.46
C THR A 376 1.97 14.18 -3.46
N LEU A 377 2.33 13.66 -4.64
CA LEU A 377 3.02 14.39 -5.71
C LEU A 377 2.17 15.53 -6.28
N LEU A 378 0.85 15.34 -6.34
CA LEU A 378 -0.09 16.40 -6.73
C LEU A 378 0.07 17.65 -5.86
N HIS A 379 0.38 17.44 -4.57
CA HIS A 379 0.51 18.49 -3.56
C HIS A 379 1.96 18.80 -3.18
N ALA A 380 2.93 18.16 -3.82
CA ALA A 380 4.34 18.33 -3.51
C ALA A 380 4.94 19.60 -4.10
N GLY A 381 4.24 20.29 -5.00
CA GLY A 381 4.73 21.49 -5.68
C GLY A 381 4.77 21.33 -7.20
N PRO A 382 4.64 22.42 -7.98
CA PRO A 382 4.74 22.38 -9.44
C PRO A 382 6.06 21.78 -9.95
N GLY A 383 7.14 21.84 -9.17
CA GLY A 383 8.42 21.20 -9.50
C GLY A 383 8.31 19.68 -9.75
N TYR A 384 7.28 19.02 -9.22
CA TYR A 384 7.08 17.56 -9.30
C TYR A 384 6.22 17.09 -10.48
N ALA A 385 5.80 17.96 -11.39
CA ALA A 385 4.88 17.60 -12.48
C ALA A 385 5.37 16.43 -13.36
N ARG A 386 6.69 16.28 -13.54
CA ARG A 386 7.28 15.17 -14.32
C ARG A 386 7.16 13.84 -13.55
N GLU A 387 7.53 13.84 -12.28
CA GLU A 387 7.43 12.70 -11.38
C GLU A 387 5.98 12.24 -11.21
N LEU A 388 5.03 13.18 -11.10
CA LEU A 388 3.60 12.87 -11.06
C LEU A 388 3.17 12.09 -12.30
N ARG A 389 3.49 12.59 -13.51
CA ARG A 389 3.17 11.88 -14.77
C ARG A 389 3.76 10.47 -14.80
N ARG A 390 5.00 10.30 -14.36
CA ARG A 390 5.66 8.99 -14.29
C ARG A 390 4.94 8.05 -13.32
N THR A 391 4.56 8.53 -12.13
CA THR A 391 3.83 7.74 -11.14
C THR A 391 2.42 7.38 -11.62
N VAL A 392 1.69 8.31 -12.25
CA VAL A 392 0.38 8.05 -12.88
C VAL A 392 0.48 6.91 -13.90
N THR A 393 1.45 6.93 -14.79
CA THR A 393 1.67 5.83 -15.76
C THR A 393 1.92 4.49 -15.07
N PHE A 394 2.70 4.46 -13.98
CA PHE A 394 2.93 3.22 -13.24
C PHE A 394 1.69 2.71 -12.50
N VAL A 395 0.85 3.61 -11.98
CA VAL A 395 -0.46 3.24 -11.39
C VAL A 395 -1.32 2.56 -12.45
N GLU A 396 -1.45 3.16 -13.63
CA GLU A 396 -2.27 2.63 -14.73
C GLU A 396 -1.74 1.27 -15.21
N LEU A 397 -0.42 1.09 -15.34
CA LEU A 397 0.19 -0.19 -15.70
C LEU A 397 -0.08 -1.29 -14.67
N LEU A 398 0.05 -0.98 -13.36
CA LEU A 398 -0.26 -1.95 -12.31
C LEU A 398 -1.75 -2.25 -12.22
N GLU A 399 -2.61 -1.27 -12.46
CA GLU A 399 -4.05 -1.48 -12.53
C GLU A 399 -4.39 -2.44 -13.67
N MET A 400 -3.84 -2.23 -14.87
CA MET A 400 -4.00 -3.16 -16.00
C MET A 400 -3.49 -4.55 -15.66
N GLU A 401 -2.35 -4.67 -14.96
CA GLU A 401 -1.82 -5.96 -14.51
C GLU A 401 -2.71 -6.65 -13.46
N LEU A 402 -3.30 -5.89 -12.54
CA LEU A 402 -4.26 -6.41 -11.57
C LEU A 402 -5.55 -6.87 -12.27
N VAL A 403 -6.07 -6.09 -13.21
CA VAL A 403 -7.33 -6.33 -13.91
C VAL A 403 -7.23 -7.46 -14.93
N SER A 404 -6.12 -7.57 -15.68
CA SER A 404 -5.94 -8.56 -16.75
C SER A 404 -6.04 -10.01 -16.28
N HIS A 405 -5.92 -10.24 -14.97
CA HIS A 405 -5.99 -11.55 -14.35
C HIS A 405 -7.40 -11.97 -13.91
N TYR A 406 -8.39 -11.08 -14.01
CA TYR A 406 -9.77 -11.41 -13.66
C TYR A 406 -10.62 -11.78 -14.89
N PRO A 407 -11.60 -12.70 -14.76
CA PRO A 407 -12.52 -13.06 -15.83
C PRO A 407 -13.27 -11.86 -16.42
N SER A 408 -13.73 -11.99 -17.67
CA SER A 408 -14.49 -10.97 -18.40
C SER A 408 -15.76 -10.51 -17.64
N ALA A 409 -16.44 -11.44 -16.94
CA ALA A 409 -17.64 -11.18 -16.14
C ALA A 409 -17.39 -10.40 -14.84
N LEU A 410 -16.21 -10.56 -14.23
CA LEU A 410 -15.77 -9.72 -13.11
C LEU A 410 -15.33 -8.35 -13.63
N ARG A 411 -14.68 -8.30 -14.80
CA ARG A 411 -14.32 -7.06 -15.49
C ARG A 411 -15.53 -6.17 -15.79
N SER A 412 -16.64 -6.74 -16.25
CA SER A 412 -17.87 -5.99 -16.51
C SER A 412 -18.57 -5.51 -15.22
N SER A 413 -18.40 -6.23 -14.10
CA SER A 413 -18.92 -5.83 -12.78
C SER A 413 -18.17 -4.65 -12.15
N PHE A 414 -16.96 -4.33 -12.64
CA PHE A 414 -16.21 -3.13 -12.24
C PHE A 414 -16.76 -1.84 -12.88
N GLY A 415 -17.75 -1.95 -13.77
CA GLY A 415 -18.76 -0.91 -13.99
C GLY A 415 -18.38 0.33 -14.79
N ASP A 416 -17.19 0.38 -15.41
CA ASP A 416 -16.74 1.60 -16.09
C ASP A 416 -16.47 1.42 -17.60
N VAL A 417 -17.07 2.32 -18.40
CA VAL A 417 -17.20 2.27 -19.87
C VAL A 417 -15.83 2.39 -20.57
N ARG A 418 -14.85 3.03 -19.91
CA ARG A 418 -13.47 3.11 -20.41
C ARG A 418 -12.73 1.77 -20.39
N PHE A 419 -13.14 0.82 -19.54
CA PHE A 419 -12.48 -0.48 -19.42
C PHE A 419 -12.75 -1.37 -20.64
N ALA A 420 -13.98 -1.36 -21.16
CA ALA A 420 -14.34 -2.09 -22.38
C ALA A 420 -13.62 -1.50 -23.61
N GLU A 421 -13.65 -0.17 -23.78
CA GLU A 421 -13.01 0.50 -24.93
C GLU A 421 -11.49 0.33 -24.99
N ARG A 422 -10.77 0.34 -23.84
CA ARG A 422 -9.31 0.19 -23.84
C ARG A 422 -8.87 -1.26 -24.07
N LEU A 423 -9.55 -2.24 -23.49
CA LEU A 423 -9.23 -3.67 -23.64
C LEU A 423 -9.57 -4.19 -25.05
N GLU A 424 -10.59 -3.65 -25.71
CA GLU A 424 -10.91 -3.97 -27.10
C GLU A 424 -9.87 -3.43 -28.11
N SER A 425 -9.02 -2.49 -27.68
CA SER A 425 -8.04 -1.82 -28.54
C SER A 425 -6.61 -2.41 -28.53
N GLU A 426 -6.30 -3.37 -27.65
CA GLU A 426 -4.97 -4.01 -27.59
C GLU A 426 -5.01 -5.54 -27.87
N PRO A 427 -4.09 -6.06 -28.71
CA PRO A 427 -4.04 -7.47 -29.09
C PRO A 427 -3.42 -8.41 -28.03
N VAL A 428 -3.21 -7.96 -26.79
CA VAL A 428 -2.46 -8.69 -25.74
C VAL A 428 -3.37 -9.62 -24.89
N ALA A 429 -4.68 -9.62 -25.12
CA ALA A 429 -5.66 -10.37 -24.33
C ALA A 429 -5.63 -11.91 -24.47
N SER A 430 -4.71 -12.49 -25.25
CA SER A 430 -4.77 -13.92 -25.64
C SER A 430 -3.77 -14.86 -24.92
N ALA A 431 -3.11 -14.44 -23.83
CA ALA A 431 -1.93 -15.16 -23.30
C ALA A 431 -1.98 -15.60 -21.82
N LEU A 432 -3.13 -15.60 -21.15
CA LEU A 432 -3.27 -16.16 -19.81
C LEU A 432 -4.43 -17.16 -19.76
N PRO A 433 -4.31 -18.27 -19.01
CA PRO A 433 -5.38 -19.26 -18.92
C PRO A 433 -6.61 -18.60 -18.29
N ASP A 434 -7.68 -18.48 -19.08
CA ASP A 434 -8.97 -18.06 -18.59
C ASP A 434 -9.41 -18.99 -17.44
N THR A 435 -9.60 -18.42 -16.25
CA THR A 435 -10.22 -19.09 -15.10
C THR A 435 -11.72 -19.36 -15.31
N GLU A 436 -12.26 -19.07 -16.50
CA GLU A 436 -13.64 -19.31 -16.91
C GLU A 436 -14.03 -20.79 -17.01
N TYR A 437 -13.09 -21.75 -17.05
CA TYR A 437 -13.43 -23.11 -17.45
C TYR A 437 -13.94 -24.08 -16.37
N LEU A 438 -13.62 -23.87 -15.09
CA LEU A 438 -14.25 -24.69 -14.03
C LEU A 438 -15.75 -24.37 -13.87
N PRO A 439 -16.18 -23.09 -13.95
CA PRO A 439 -17.59 -22.74 -14.10
C PRO A 439 -18.23 -23.19 -15.42
N THR A 440 -17.51 -23.28 -16.54
CA THR A 440 -18.14 -23.76 -17.80
C THR A 440 -18.38 -25.27 -17.82
N LEU A 441 -17.75 -26.04 -16.92
CA LEU A 441 -18.02 -27.47 -16.72
C LEU A 441 -19.03 -27.74 -15.59
N ARG A 442 -19.54 -26.69 -14.91
CA ARG A 442 -20.41 -26.80 -13.73
C ARG A 442 -21.35 -25.61 -13.58
N VAL A 443 -22.64 -25.90 -13.51
CA VAL A 443 -23.69 -24.88 -13.61
C VAL A 443 -23.74 -23.90 -12.40
N GLY A 444 -23.13 -24.23 -11.26
CA GLY A 444 -23.31 -23.52 -9.98
C GLY A 444 -22.05 -23.05 -9.22
N GLY A 445 -20.88 -22.97 -9.85
CA GLY A 445 -19.59 -22.78 -9.14
C GLY A 445 -19.36 -21.42 -8.45
N ALA A 446 -20.16 -20.40 -8.72
CA ALA A 446 -19.99 -19.07 -8.13
C ALA A 446 -21.32 -18.58 -7.53
N LYS A 447 -21.70 -19.09 -6.35
CA LYS A 447 -22.60 -18.30 -5.52
C LYS A 447 -21.90 -16.96 -5.24
N ARG A 448 -22.43 -15.89 -5.85
CA ARG A 448 -22.15 -14.52 -5.39
C ARG A 448 -22.35 -14.50 -3.87
N PRO A 449 -21.48 -13.80 -3.13
CA PRO A 449 -21.62 -13.68 -1.68
C PRO A 449 -23.05 -13.29 -1.34
N VAL A 450 -23.63 -13.97 -0.34
CA VAL A 450 -25.05 -13.96 0.08
C VAL A 450 -25.50 -12.61 0.66
N THR A 451 -24.81 -11.52 0.37
CA THR A 451 -25.39 -10.17 0.50
C THR A 451 -26.43 -10.01 -0.60
N ALA A 452 -27.71 -10.04 -0.21
CA ALA A 452 -28.92 -9.85 -0.99
C ALA A 452 -28.82 -8.71 -2.02
N THR A 453 -28.15 -8.97 -3.13
CA THR A 453 -28.16 -8.10 -4.30
C THR A 453 -29.35 -8.57 -5.12
N PRO A 454 -30.34 -7.71 -5.42
CA PRO A 454 -31.46 -8.12 -6.24
C PRO A 454 -30.94 -8.67 -7.57
N LEU A 455 -31.48 -9.80 -8.02
CA LEU A 455 -31.22 -10.35 -9.36
C LEU A 455 -31.34 -9.21 -10.37
N ALA A 456 -30.39 -9.15 -11.32
CA ALA A 456 -30.51 -8.19 -12.41
C ALA A 456 -31.87 -8.40 -13.11
N PRO A 457 -32.56 -7.34 -13.58
CA PRO A 457 -33.92 -7.46 -14.13
C PRO A 457 -34.08 -8.54 -15.21
N ALA A 458 -33.05 -8.74 -16.02
CA ALA A 458 -33.00 -9.80 -17.04
C ALA A 458 -32.98 -11.22 -16.44
N GLN A 459 -32.23 -11.44 -15.37
CA GLN A 459 -32.15 -12.74 -14.68
C GLN A 459 -33.45 -13.06 -13.94
N ALA A 460 -34.09 -12.04 -13.35
CA ALA A 460 -35.41 -12.19 -12.73
C ALA A 460 -36.48 -12.58 -13.76
N ALA A 461 -36.50 -11.93 -14.93
CA ALA A 461 -37.41 -12.26 -16.02
C ALA A 461 -37.17 -13.67 -16.58
N MET A 462 -35.91 -14.08 -16.72
CA MET A 462 -35.52 -15.44 -17.14
C MET A 462 -36.04 -16.50 -16.15
N ARG A 463 -35.91 -16.24 -14.84
CA ARG A 463 -36.41 -17.13 -13.78
C ARG A 463 -37.94 -17.21 -13.77
N GLU A 464 -38.64 -16.10 -14.00
CA GLU A 464 -40.11 -16.10 -14.13
C GLU A 464 -40.59 -16.89 -15.36
N ALA A 465 -39.89 -16.77 -16.49
CA ALA A 465 -40.19 -17.54 -17.70
C ALA A 465 -40.00 -19.04 -17.48
N LEU A 466 -38.93 -19.44 -16.78
CA LEU A 466 -38.71 -20.84 -16.37
C LEU A 466 -39.84 -21.35 -15.48
N ILE A 467 -40.22 -20.60 -14.44
CA ILE A 467 -41.32 -20.98 -13.54
C ILE A 467 -42.63 -21.18 -14.32
N ALA A 468 -42.94 -20.25 -15.24
CA ALA A 468 -44.12 -20.34 -16.08
C ALA A 468 -44.08 -21.59 -16.97
N HIS A 469 -42.94 -21.90 -17.59
CA HIS A 469 -42.79 -23.03 -18.50
C HIS A 469 -42.84 -24.39 -17.77
N VAL A 470 -42.13 -24.54 -16.65
CA VAL A 470 -42.01 -25.83 -15.95
C VAL A 470 -43.24 -26.14 -15.10
N MET A 471 -43.78 -25.15 -14.36
CA MET A 471 -44.84 -25.39 -13.36
C MET A 471 -46.25 -25.03 -13.84
N LYS A 472 -46.40 -24.16 -14.85
CA LYS A 472 -47.70 -23.71 -15.37
C LYS A 472 -47.77 -23.88 -16.89
N PRO A 473 -47.74 -25.11 -17.41
CA PRO A 473 -47.65 -25.35 -18.84
C PRO A 473 -48.84 -24.71 -19.57
N SER A 474 -48.58 -23.55 -20.17
CA SER A 474 -49.50 -22.87 -21.07
C SER A 474 -49.12 -23.29 -22.48
N PRO A 475 -50.07 -23.68 -23.35
CA PRO A 475 -49.79 -23.98 -24.75
C PRO A 475 -49.22 -22.79 -25.54
N ASN A 476 -49.22 -21.58 -24.95
CA ASN A 476 -48.65 -20.35 -25.51
C ASN A 476 -47.36 -19.89 -24.79
N ALA A 477 -46.75 -20.70 -23.92
CA ALA A 477 -45.49 -20.33 -23.28
C ALA A 477 -44.36 -20.33 -24.33
N THR A 478 -43.86 -19.14 -24.68
CA THR A 478 -42.75 -18.98 -25.62
C THR A 478 -41.47 -19.50 -24.97
N LEU A 479 -40.87 -20.55 -25.55
CA LEU A 479 -39.52 -20.98 -25.19
C LEU A 479 -38.53 -19.84 -25.51
N PRO A 480 -37.49 -19.63 -24.68
CA PRO A 480 -36.40 -18.74 -25.06
C PRO A 480 -35.73 -19.24 -26.35
N PRO A 481 -35.28 -18.36 -27.24
CA PRO A 481 -34.56 -18.76 -28.45
C PRO A 481 -33.33 -19.62 -28.11
N PRO A 482 -32.80 -20.44 -29.04
CA PRO A 482 -31.52 -21.10 -28.85
C PRO A 482 -30.47 -20.06 -28.45
N ALA A 483 -29.60 -20.40 -27.49
CA ALA A 483 -28.55 -19.47 -27.08
C ALA A 483 -27.54 -19.32 -28.23
N ASP A 484 -27.27 -18.08 -28.65
CA ASP A 484 -26.36 -17.79 -29.77
C ASP A 484 -24.88 -17.82 -29.33
N SER A 485 -24.62 -17.90 -28.02
CA SER A 485 -23.28 -17.94 -27.44
C SER A 485 -23.18 -18.88 -26.22
N ALA A 486 -21.97 -19.37 -25.95
CA ALA A 486 -21.67 -20.16 -24.75
C ALA A 486 -22.01 -19.42 -23.45
N LEU A 487 -21.79 -18.10 -23.39
CA LEU A 487 -22.08 -17.28 -22.22
C LEU A 487 -23.58 -17.25 -21.91
N GLU A 488 -24.40 -16.99 -22.93
CA GLU A 488 -25.86 -16.93 -22.77
C GLU A 488 -26.44 -18.29 -22.36
N TRP A 489 -25.91 -19.38 -22.94
CA TRP A 489 -26.31 -20.73 -22.57
C TRP A 489 -25.93 -21.06 -21.12
N ASN A 490 -24.70 -20.74 -20.70
CA ASN A 490 -24.23 -20.96 -19.33
C ASN A 490 -25.07 -20.18 -18.31
N GLU A 491 -25.35 -18.89 -18.56
CA GLU A 491 -26.21 -18.09 -17.68
C GLU A 491 -27.61 -18.70 -17.55
N ARG A 492 -28.18 -19.16 -18.67
CA ARG A 492 -29.49 -19.82 -18.69
C ARG A 492 -29.47 -21.13 -17.91
N ALA A 493 -28.46 -21.97 -18.13
CA ALA A 493 -28.26 -23.22 -17.40
C ALA A 493 -28.13 -22.95 -15.89
N THR A 494 -27.33 -21.94 -15.49
CA THR A 494 -27.16 -21.53 -14.08
C THR A 494 -28.47 -21.17 -13.42
N ILE A 495 -29.23 -20.27 -14.05
CA ILE A 495 -30.54 -19.84 -13.54
C ILE A 495 -31.50 -21.03 -13.44
N ALA A 496 -31.48 -21.92 -14.43
CA ALA A 496 -32.33 -23.09 -14.46
C ALA A 496 -32.00 -24.09 -13.35
N TRP A 497 -30.72 -24.37 -13.14
CA TRP A 497 -30.26 -25.28 -12.08
C TRP A 497 -30.53 -24.73 -10.69
N ASP A 498 -30.22 -23.45 -10.45
CA ASP A 498 -30.51 -22.79 -9.18
C ASP A 498 -32.01 -22.88 -8.84
N TRP A 499 -32.87 -22.64 -9.83
CA TRP A 499 -34.31 -22.83 -9.64
C TRP A 499 -34.68 -24.28 -9.32
N LEU A 500 -34.11 -25.26 -10.01
CA LEU A 500 -34.42 -26.68 -9.81
C LEU A 500 -34.04 -27.11 -8.39
N VAL A 501 -32.86 -26.71 -7.94
CA VAL A 501 -32.37 -26.95 -6.57
C VAL A 501 -33.27 -26.26 -5.53
N ASP A 502 -33.62 -25.00 -5.74
CA ASP A 502 -34.53 -24.25 -4.85
C ASP A 502 -35.91 -24.90 -4.78
N ALA A 503 -36.43 -25.40 -5.91
CA ALA A 503 -37.72 -26.09 -5.97
C ALA A 503 -37.67 -27.40 -5.15
N ILE A 504 -36.61 -28.18 -5.29
CA ILE A 504 -36.38 -29.42 -4.51
C ILE A 504 -36.28 -29.09 -3.01
N ASP A 505 -35.52 -28.06 -2.63
CA ASP A 505 -35.37 -27.63 -1.23
C ASP A 505 -36.69 -27.14 -0.62
N ALA A 506 -37.55 -26.51 -1.44
CA ALA A 506 -38.91 -26.12 -1.05
C ALA A 506 -39.89 -27.30 -0.93
N GLY A 507 -39.44 -28.53 -1.17
CA GLY A 507 -40.25 -29.75 -1.11
C GLY A 507 -41.06 -30.02 -2.38
N THR A 508 -40.73 -29.36 -3.49
CA THR A 508 -41.36 -29.64 -4.80
C THR A 508 -40.87 -30.98 -5.33
N THR A 509 -41.80 -31.89 -5.60
CA THR A 509 -41.49 -33.17 -6.25
C THR A 509 -41.19 -32.96 -7.72
N ILE A 510 -40.08 -33.53 -8.21
CA ILE A 510 -39.66 -33.43 -9.60
C ILE A 510 -40.05 -34.72 -10.31
N ASP A 511 -41.19 -34.70 -11.01
CA ASP A 511 -41.63 -35.80 -11.86
C ASP A 511 -40.93 -35.77 -13.24
N ARG A 512 -41.02 -36.88 -13.98
CA ARG A 512 -40.38 -37.04 -15.29
C ARG A 512 -40.82 -35.95 -16.30
N PRO A 513 -42.12 -35.60 -16.41
CA PRO A 513 -42.55 -34.51 -17.29
C PRO A 513 -41.98 -33.14 -16.92
N SER A 514 -41.87 -32.83 -15.62
CA SER A 514 -41.35 -31.54 -15.17
C SER A 514 -39.85 -31.41 -15.43
N LEU A 515 -39.08 -32.49 -15.24
CA LEU A 515 -37.66 -32.50 -15.62
C LEU A 515 -37.48 -32.37 -17.15
N GLY A 516 -38.37 -32.97 -17.95
CA GLY A 516 -38.37 -32.81 -19.41
C GLY A 516 -38.57 -31.35 -19.85
N ARG A 517 -39.58 -30.66 -19.30
CA ARG A 517 -39.82 -29.23 -19.56
C ARG A 517 -38.66 -28.35 -19.09
N TRP A 518 -38.03 -28.73 -17.97
CA TRP A 518 -36.84 -28.03 -17.49
C TRP A 518 -35.67 -28.17 -18.48
N LEU A 519 -35.44 -29.37 -19.03
CA LEU A 519 -34.41 -29.60 -20.06
C LEU A 519 -34.72 -28.88 -21.38
N GLU A 520 -35.99 -28.79 -21.77
CA GLU A 520 -36.43 -28.00 -22.93
C GLU A 520 -36.09 -26.51 -22.76
N PHE A 521 -36.26 -25.97 -21.55
CA PHE A 521 -35.90 -24.59 -21.23
C PHE A 521 -34.38 -24.35 -21.30
N VAL A 522 -33.58 -25.26 -20.74
CA VAL A 522 -32.11 -25.18 -20.78
C VAL A 522 -31.60 -25.23 -22.22
N GLY A 523 -32.24 -26.04 -23.08
CA GLY A 523 -31.84 -26.20 -24.48
C GLY A 523 -30.54 -26.98 -24.64
N ARG A 524 -30.04 -27.12 -25.88
CA ARG A 524 -28.75 -27.79 -26.17
C ARG A 524 -27.59 -26.80 -26.01
N ALA A 525 -26.45 -27.31 -25.52
CA ALA A 525 -25.21 -26.54 -25.49
C ALA A 525 -24.74 -26.24 -26.92
N PRO A 526 -24.25 -25.02 -27.21
CA PRO A 526 -23.66 -24.69 -28.51
C PRO A 526 -22.31 -25.40 -28.72
N ASP A 527 -21.93 -25.64 -29.98
CA ASP A 527 -20.70 -26.37 -30.37
C ASP A 527 -19.40 -25.74 -29.82
N SER A 528 -19.45 -24.46 -29.43
CA SER A 528 -18.34 -23.77 -28.77
C SER A 528 -18.06 -24.25 -27.33
N ILE A 529 -18.97 -25.01 -26.72
CA ILE A 529 -18.79 -25.58 -25.38
C ILE A 529 -18.23 -27.00 -25.55
N PRO A 530 -16.96 -27.24 -25.17
CA PRO A 530 -16.30 -28.52 -25.41
C PRO A 530 -16.88 -29.68 -24.57
N ALA A 531 -17.57 -29.37 -23.47
CA ALA A 531 -18.20 -30.34 -22.60
C ALA A 531 -19.36 -29.70 -21.82
N GLU A 532 -20.57 -30.29 -21.90
CA GLU A 532 -21.74 -29.85 -21.14
C GLU A 532 -21.47 -30.02 -19.63
N PRO A 533 -21.92 -29.09 -18.76
CA PRO A 533 -21.83 -29.28 -17.32
C PRO A 533 -22.48 -30.58 -16.84
N VAL A 534 -21.83 -31.29 -15.92
CA VAL A 534 -22.32 -32.61 -15.49
C VAL A 534 -23.73 -32.54 -14.89
N GLU A 535 -24.10 -31.42 -14.26
CA GLU A 535 -25.42 -31.22 -13.67
C GLU A 535 -26.52 -31.38 -14.72
N ILE A 536 -26.31 -30.78 -15.90
CA ILE A 536 -27.25 -30.88 -17.01
C ILE A 536 -27.19 -32.28 -17.61
N THR A 537 -25.98 -32.83 -17.79
CA THR A 537 -25.80 -34.18 -18.35
C THR A 537 -26.50 -35.24 -17.50
N VAL A 538 -26.32 -35.22 -16.18
CA VAL A 538 -26.98 -36.15 -15.25
C VAL A 538 -28.49 -35.94 -15.25
N ALA A 539 -28.98 -34.70 -15.31
CA ALA A 539 -30.40 -34.44 -15.44
C ALA A 539 -30.99 -35.05 -16.73
N ARG A 540 -30.27 -34.97 -17.86
CA ARG A 540 -30.66 -35.66 -19.11
C ARG A 540 -30.65 -37.17 -18.95
N THR A 541 -29.60 -37.75 -18.37
CA THR A 541 -29.49 -39.20 -18.15
C THR A 541 -30.63 -39.72 -17.26
N LEU A 542 -30.96 -39.02 -16.17
CA LEU A 542 -32.08 -39.39 -15.30
C LEU A 542 -33.41 -39.38 -16.07
N TRP A 543 -33.65 -38.33 -16.86
CA TRP A 543 -34.87 -38.18 -17.66
C TRP A 543 -35.01 -39.25 -18.76
N HIS A 544 -33.91 -39.58 -19.43
CA HIS A 544 -33.89 -40.51 -20.55
C HIS A 544 -33.89 -41.98 -20.07
N ASP A 545 -32.90 -42.35 -19.25
CA ASP A 545 -32.57 -43.74 -18.89
C ASP A 545 -33.27 -44.23 -17.61
N GLY A 546 -33.95 -43.35 -16.88
CA GLY A 546 -34.74 -43.73 -15.72
C GLY A 546 -35.91 -44.65 -16.11
N SER A 547 -35.96 -45.83 -15.50
CA SER A 547 -37.06 -46.80 -15.69
C SER A 547 -38.40 -46.25 -15.19
N VAL A 548 -39.52 -46.78 -15.68
CA VAL A 548 -40.87 -46.37 -15.22
C VAL A 548 -41.01 -46.57 -13.70
N GLU A 549 -40.40 -47.64 -13.16
CA GLU A 549 -40.34 -47.94 -11.74
C GLU A 549 -39.50 -46.92 -10.95
N SER A 550 -38.37 -46.44 -11.50
CA SER A 550 -37.50 -45.43 -10.88
C SER A 550 -38.20 -44.08 -10.70
N TRP A 551 -39.21 -43.79 -11.52
CA TRP A 551 -40.02 -42.58 -11.47
C TRP A 551 -41.32 -42.72 -10.67
N ARG A 552 -41.55 -43.84 -9.95
CA ARG A 552 -42.72 -44.00 -9.05
C ARG A 552 -42.54 -43.33 -7.68
N ASP A 553 -41.29 -43.09 -7.29
CA ASP A 553 -40.94 -42.29 -6.12
C ASP A 553 -40.53 -40.89 -6.59
N ASP A 554 -41.49 -39.96 -6.61
CA ASP A 554 -41.30 -38.60 -7.13
C ASP A 554 -40.28 -37.78 -6.32
N ALA A 555 -39.80 -38.28 -5.17
CA ALA A 555 -38.80 -37.63 -4.35
C ALA A 555 -37.35 -38.09 -4.64
N LEU A 556 -37.17 -39.32 -5.15
CA LEU A 556 -35.85 -39.91 -5.35
C LEU A 556 -35.01 -39.19 -6.44
N PRO A 557 -35.55 -38.84 -7.63
CA PRO A 557 -34.81 -38.06 -8.62
C PRO A 557 -34.37 -36.69 -8.08
N GLY A 558 -35.25 -36.01 -7.34
CA GLY A 558 -34.92 -34.74 -6.68
C GLY A 558 -33.80 -34.90 -5.65
N LEU A 559 -33.83 -35.97 -4.85
CA LEU A 559 -32.77 -36.29 -3.89
C LEU A 559 -31.42 -36.58 -4.57
N LEU A 560 -31.41 -37.27 -5.71
CA LEU A 560 -30.19 -37.53 -6.49
C LEU A 560 -29.61 -36.25 -7.07
N LEU A 561 -30.44 -35.40 -7.68
CA LEU A 561 -30.04 -34.08 -8.18
C LEU A 561 -29.51 -33.20 -7.04
N ARG A 562 -30.15 -33.23 -5.87
CA ARG A 562 -29.66 -32.54 -4.67
C ARG A 562 -28.33 -33.07 -4.18
N SER A 563 -28.10 -34.37 -4.24
CA SER A 563 -26.81 -34.97 -3.87
C SER A 563 -25.69 -34.55 -4.83
N LEU A 564 -26.01 -34.33 -6.11
CA LEU A 564 -25.08 -33.80 -7.11
C LEU A 564 -24.75 -32.33 -6.84
N GLU A 565 -25.76 -31.52 -6.51
CA GLU A 565 -25.54 -30.14 -6.07
C GLU A 565 -24.68 -30.06 -4.81
N ALA A 566 -24.95 -30.91 -3.82
CA ALA A 566 -24.16 -30.99 -2.60
C ALA A 566 -22.69 -31.35 -2.89
N ALA A 567 -22.45 -32.28 -3.83
CA ALA A 567 -21.11 -32.62 -4.29
C ALA A 567 -20.43 -31.43 -4.99
N SER A 568 -21.17 -30.70 -5.83
CA SER A 568 -20.69 -29.51 -6.56
C SER A 568 -20.28 -28.39 -5.60
N ARG A 569 -21.13 -28.04 -4.62
CA ARG A 569 -20.85 -27.04 -3.57
C ARG A 569 -19.67 -27.41 -2.68
N ARG A 570 -19.53 -28.70 -2.36
CA ARG A 570 -18.45 -29.23 -1.52
C ARG A 570 -17.10 -29.25 -2.23
N ARG A 571 -17.11 -29.33 -3.57
CA ARG A 571 -15.91 -29.69 -4.33
C ARG A 571 -14.79 -28.68 -4.12
N PHE A 572 -15.11 -27.39 -4.01
CA PHE A 572 -14.15 -26.32 -3.84
C PHE A 572 -14.68 -25.24 -2.88
N PRO A 573 -14.17 -25.16 -1.64
CA PRO A 573 -14.31 -23.96 -0.80
C PRO A 573 -13.97 -22.67 -1.56
N ALA A 574 -14.51 -21.52 -1.15
CA ALA A 574 -14.20 -20.25 -1.81
C ALA A 574 -12.70 -19.94 -1.79
N ASP A 575 -12.01 -20.29 -0.70
CA ASP A 575 -10.55 -20.21 -0.59
C ASP A 575 -9.91 -21.60 -0.69
N VAL A 576 -9.03 -21.77 -1.67
CA VAL A 576 -8.25 -22.99 -1.91
C VAL A 576 -7.34 -23.41 -0.75
N ARG A 577 -6.94 -22.49 0.13
CA ARG A 577 -6.21 -22.82 1.37
C ARG A 577 -7.04 -23.70 2.31
N SER A 578 -8.37 -23.66 2.19
CA SER A 578 -9.29 -24.45 3.01
C SER A 578 -9.33 -25.93 2.62
N ASP A 579 -8.95 -26.28 1.39
CA ASP A 579 -9.12 -27.63 0.84
C ASP A 579 -8.46 -28.71 1.70
N GLN A 580 -7.22 -28.45 2.13
CA GLN A 580 -6.48 -29.39 2.97
C GLN A 580 -7.18 -29.61 4.31
N VAL A 581 -7.67 -28.54 4.93
CA VAL A 581 -8.35 -28.59 6.23
C VAL A 581 -9.68 -29.34 6.09
N VAL A 582 -10.44 -29.08 5.03
CA VAL A 582 -11.72 -29.77 4.76
C VAL A 582 -11.48 -31.26 4.56
N ARG A 583 -10.47 -31.66 3.77
CA ARG A 583 -10.13 -33.08 3.56
C ARG A 583 -9.76 -33.82 4.85
N LEU A 584 -9.12 -33.14 5.80
CA LEU A 584 -8.74 -33.72 7.09
C LEU A 584 -9.93 -33.88 8.03
N LEU A 585 -10.85 -32.89 8.05
CA LEU A 585 -11.98 -32.88 8.98
C LEU A 585 -13.18 -33.69 8.50
N GLU A 586 -13.50 -33.59 7.22
CA GLU A 586 -14.65 -34.23 6.58
C GLU A 586 -14.20 -34.99 5.34
N PRO A 587 -13.55 -36.17 5.52
CA PRO A 587 -13.20 -37.02 4.40
C PRO A 587 -14.49 -37.49 3.71
N THR A 588 -14.50 -37.35 2.40
CA THR A 588 -15.72 -37.32 1.59
C THR A 588 -15.68 -38.35 0.46
N ALA A 589 -14.59 -39.09 0.32
CA ALA A 589 -14.48 -40.20 -0.63
C ALA A 589 -15.62 -41.19 -0.46
N GLU A 590 -15.93 -41.58 0.79
CA GLU A 590 -17.06 -42.47 1.09
C GLU A 590 -18.41 -41.85 0.67
N ALA A 591 -18.60 -40.53 0.83
CA ALA A 591 -19.82 -39.86 0.44
C ALA A 591 -20.00 -39.80 -1.09
N GLU A 592 -18.91 -39.62 -1.84
CA GLU A 592 -18.92 -39.71 -3.31
C GLU A 592 -19.20 -41.14 -3.78
N ASP A 593 -18.60 -42.15 -3.16
CA ASP A 593 -18.88 -43.55 -3.47
C ASP A 593 -20.35 -43.92 -3.19
N GLN A 594 -20.91 -43.42 -2.09
CA GLN A 594 -22.33 -43.59 -1.76
C GLN A 594 -23.24 -42.87 -2.76
N ARG A 595 -22.88 -41.64 -3.17
CA ARG A 595 -23.61 -40.88 -4.19
C ARG A 595 -23.63 -41.66 -5.50
N ARG A 596 -22.47 -42.10 -5.98
CA ARG A 596 -22.32 -42.87 -7.23
C ARG A 596 -23.15 -44.14 -7.17
N LEU A 597 -22.97 -44.96 -6.13
CA LEU A 597 -23.77 -46.19 -5.96
C LEU A 597 -25.29 -45.91 -5.91
N ALA A 598 -25.72 -44.75 -5.40
CA ALA A 598 -27.13 -44.37 -5.44
C ALA A 598 -27.63 -44.12 -6.88
N PHE A 599 -26.83 -43.52 -7.75
CA PHE A 599 -27.13 -43.40 -9.18
C PHE A 599 -27.19 -44.77 -9.86
N ASP A 600 -26.21 -45.65 -9.63
CA ASP A 600 -26.19 -47.00 -10.21
C ASP A 600 -27.46 -47.79 -9.85
N LEU A 601 -27.83 -47.77 -8.57
CA LEU A 601 -29.02 -48.45 -8.05
C LEU A 601 -30.32 -47.82 -8.58
N PHE A 602 -30.32 -46.52 -8.86
CA PHE A 602 -31.47 -45.85 -9.49
C PHE A 602 -31.73 -46.37 -10.90
N PHE A 603 -30.68 -46.60 -11.69
CA PHE A 603 -30.79 -47.12 -13.06
C PHE A 603 -31.13 -48.61 -13.11
N LEU A 604 -30.81 -49.39 -12.07
CA LEU A 604 -31.28 -50.79 -11.96
C LEU A 604 -32.81 -50.91 -11.82
N GLY A 605 -33.46 -49.93 -11.18
CA GLY A 605 -34.92 -49.77 -11.18
C GLY A 605 -35.74 -50.76 -10.34
N ASP A 606 -35.14 -51.77 -9.69
CA ASP A 606 -35.86 -52.68 -8.80
C ASP A 606 -36.12 -52.06 -7.41
N ALA A 607 -37.24 -52.44 -6.77
CA ALA A 607 -37.67 -51.82 -5.51
C ALA A 607 -36.63 -51.87 -4.36
N PRO A 608 -35.93 -53.00 -4.12
CA PRO A 608 -34.80 -53.03 -3.18
C PRO A 608 -33.67 -52.05 -3.53
N SER A 609 -33.28 -51.97 -4.81
CA SER A 609 -32.26 -51.03 -5.28
C SER A 609 -32.69 -49.58 -5.09
N LEU A 610 -33.92 -49.21 -5.45
CA LEU A 610 -34.46 -47.86 -5.28
C LEU A 610 -34.52 -47.42 -3.81
N ALA A 611 -34.96 -48.31 -2.90
CA ALA A 611 -34.97 -48.02 -1.47
C ALA A 611 -33.56 -47.80 -0.90
N ARG A 612 -32.58 -48.59 -1.38
CA ARG A 612 -31.17 -48.43 -1.01
C ARG A 612 -30.57 -47.15 -1.61
N ALA A 613 -30.89 -46.82 -2.86
CA ALA A 613 -30.48 -45.58 -3.52
C ALA A 613 -30.91 -44.36 -2.71
N GLY A 614 -32.19 -44.30 -2.29
CA GLY A 614 -32.69 -43.20 -1.48
C GLY A 614 -32.05 -43.09 -0.09
N THR A 615 -31.56 -44.20 0.48
CA THR A 615 -30.81 -44.18 1.75
C THR A 615 -29.39 -43.66 1.55
N LEU A 616 -28.70 -44.13 0.52
CA LEU A 616 -27.35 -43.72 0.18
C LEU A 616 -27.27 -42.26 -0.26
N ALA A 617 -28.23 -41.80 -1.08
CA ALA A 617 -28.28 -40.41 -1.52
C ALA A 617 -28.49 -39.42 -0.35
N ARG A 618 -29.32 -39.77 0.65
CA ARG A 618 -29.46 -38.98 1.89
C ARG A 618 -28.18 -38.95 2.71
N ALA A 619 -27.53 -40.09 2.90
CA ALA A 619 -26.27 -40.20 3.63
C ALA A 619 -25.15 -39.39 2.95
N ALA A 620 -25.02 -39.52 1.63
CA ALA A 620 -24.07 -38.76 0.81
C ALA A 620 -24.33 -37.25 0.91
N THR A 621 -25.58 -36.81 0.66
CA THR A 621 -25.96 -35.39 0.73
C THR A 621 -25.63 -34.78 2.09
N SER A 622 -25.99 -35.44 3.19
CA SER A 622 -25.71 -34.94 4.54
C SER A 622 -24.22 -34.75 4.81
N ARG A 623 -23.36 -35.66 4.34
CA ARG A 623 -21.90 -35.57 4.52
C ARG A 623 -21.28 -34.51 3.63
N LEU A 624 -21.70 -34.43 2.37
CA LEU A 624 -21.21 -33.41 1.42
C LEU A 624 -21.60 -32.00 1.87
N GLU A 625 -22.84 -31.80 2.34
CA GLU A 625 -23.26 -30.53 2.92
C GLU A 625 -22.50 -30.17 4.22
N SER A 626 -22.13 -31.18 5.03
CA SER A 626 -21.26 -30.96 6.20
C SER A 626 -19.88 -30.43 5.79
N ALA A 627 -19.24 -31.10 4.82
CA ALA A 627 -17.97 -30.68 4.27
C ALA A 627 -18.03 -29.28 3.63
N ALA A 628 -19.12 -28.95 2.93
CA ALA A 628 -19.33 -27.62 2.37
C ALA A 628 -19.40 -26.53 3.46
N ARG A 629 -20.12 -26.76 4.57
CA ARG A 629 -20.18 -25.82 5.71
C ARG A 629 -18.82 -25.63 6.39
N VAL A 630 -18.05 -26.71 6.53
CA VAL A 630 -16.67 -26.63 7.04
C VAL A 630 -15.82 -25.78 6.08
N GLY A 631 -15.92 -26.01 4.77
CA GLY A 631 -15.21 -25.25 3.76
C GLY A 631 -15.54 -23.76 3.77
N GLU A 632 -16.82 -23.41 3.91
CA GLU A 632 -17.28 -22.01 4.03
C GLU A 632 -16.70 -21.36 5.30
N THR A 633 -16.81 -22.02 6.45
CA THR A 633 -16.28 -21.49 7.72
C THR A 633 -14.77 -21.26 7.69
N ILE A 634 -14.01 -22.18 7.07
CA ILE A 634 -12.56 -22.06 6.96
C ILE A 634 -12.15 -21.01 5.92
N SER A 635 -12.91 -20.89 4.83
CA SER A 635 -12.71 -19.81 3.85
C SER A 635 -12.95 -18.44 4.49
N ASP A 636 -14.01 -18.30 5.29
CA ASP A 636 -14.31 -17.08 6.06
C ASP A 636 -13.20 -16.75 7.06
N LEU A 637 -12.63 -17.75 7.73
CA LEU A 637 -11.49 -17.56 8.63
C LEU A 637 -10.24 -17.03 7.90
N HIS A 638 -9.96 -17.55 6.71
CA HIS A 638 -8.88 -17.07 5.87
C HIS A 638 -9.12 -15.65 5.35
N ALA A 639 -10.31 -15.36 4.84
CA ALA A 639 -10.69 -14.02 4.39
C ALA A 639 -10.62 -12.99 5.53
N PHE A 640 -11.09 -13.37 6.72
CA PHE A 640 -10.98 -12.56 7.92
C PHE A 640 -9.52 -12.29 8.31
N SER A 641 -8.68 -13.32 8.28
CA SER A 641 -7.25 -13.18 8.55
C SER A 641 -6.56 -12.23 7.58
N ASP A 642 -6.87 -12.32 6.29
CA ASP A 642 -6.26 -11.45 5.27
C ASP A 642 -6.67 -9.97 5.49
N SER A 643 -7.95 -9.70 5.72
CA SER A 643 -8.44 -8.33 6.01
C SER A 643 -7.83 -7.74 7.28
N LEU A 644 -7.73 -8.54 8.36
CA LEU A 644 -7.06 -8.08 9.58
C LEU A 644 -5.60 -7.70 9.36
N LEU A 645 -4.87 -8.54 8.63
CA LEU A 645 -3.45 -8.30 8.38
C LEU A 645 -3.25 -7.08 7.47
N GLU A 646 -4.16 -6.82 6.54
CA GLU A 646 -4.12 -5.61 5.70
C GLU A 646 -4.39 -4.35 6.52
N GLU A 647 -5.42 -4.36 7.36
CA GLU A 647 -5.98 -3.12 7.91
C GLU A 647 -5.38 -2.71 9.26
N ILE A 648 -5.07 -3.66 10.14
CA ILE A 648 -4.63 -3.39 11.52
C ILE A 648 -3.34 -2.54 11.59
N PRO A 649 -2.29 -2.77 10.77
CA PRO A 649 -1.09 -1.92 10.77
C PRO A 649 -1.41 -0.44 10.52
N TRP A 650 -2.26 -0.16 9.51
CA TRP A 650 -2.64 1.20 9.15
C TRP A 650 -3.51 1.85 10.21
N LEU A 651 -4.47 1.11 10.78
CA LEU A 651 -5.29 1.59 11.89
C LEU A 651 -4.44 1.91 13.13
N THR A 652 -3.44 1.06 13.43
CA THR A 652 -2.54 1.26 14.57
C THR A 652 -1.64 2.47 14.37
N ALA A 653 -1.14 2.69 13.14
CA ALA A 653 -0.35 3.87 12.79
C ALA A 653 -1.17 5.15 12.93
N TRP A 654 -2.39 5.17 12.37
CA TRP A 654 -3.32 6.29 12.51
C TRP A 654 -3.64 6.59 13.98
N TRP A 655 -4.02 5.56 14.74
CA TRP A 655 -4.33 5.69 16.16
C TRP A 655 -3.17 6.30 16.94
N THR A 656 -1.95 5.86 16.67
CA THR A 656 -0.74 6.37 17.33
C THR A 656 -0.54 7.86 17.02
N ALA A 657 -0.75 8.28 15.77
CA ALA A 657 -0.62 9.69 15.40
C ALA A 657 -1.72 10.57 16.02
N GLU A 658 -2.98 10.12 16.03
CA GLU A 658 -4.07 10.84 16.70
C GLU A 658 -3.85 10.95 18.21
N ALA A 659 -3.50 9.84 18.86
CA ALA A 659 -3.21 9.81 20.29
C ALA A 659 -2.06 10.76 20.65
N ARG A 660 -1.01 10.80 19.82
CA ARG A 660 0.13 11.72 19.99
C ARG A 660 -0.29 13.18 19.83
N ALA A 661 -1.01 13.51 18.75
CA ALA A 661 -1.47 14.87 18.49
C ALA A 661 -2.36 15.40 19.63
N ASN A 662 -3.28 14.57 20.13
CA ASN A 662 -4.14 14.89 21.26
C ASN A 662 -3.33 15.15 22.55
N ARG A 663 -2.30 14.34 22.83
CA ARG A 663 -1.44 14.50 24.00
C ARG A 663 -0.59 15.77 23.92
N ILE A 664 0.00 16.07 22.76
CA ILE A 664 0.78 17.30 22.55
C ILE A 664 -0.12 18.53 22.74
N SER A 665 -1.35 18.48 22.21
CA SER A 665 -2.33 19.58 22.35
C SER A 665 -2.79 19.78 23.79
N ALA A 666 -3.08 18.70 24.52
CA ALA A 666 -3.51 18.77 25.93
C ALA A 666 -2.44 19.38 26.86
N LEU A 667 -1.16 19.09 26.61
CA LEU A 667 -0.04 19.69 27.36
C LEU A 667 0.22 21.17 26.99
N SER A 668 -0.33 21.60 25.86
CA SER A 668 -0.13 22.93 25.29
C SER A 668 -1.19 23.95 25.74
N SER A 669 -2.39 23.51 26.12
CA SER A 669 -3.47 24.37 26.62
C SER A 669 -3.29 24.70 28.11
N ALA A 670 -3.07 25.96 28.46
CA ALA A 670 -2.94 26.43 29.85
C ALA A 670 -4.20 26.18 30.72
N ASP A 671 -5.37 26.03 30.09
CA ASP A 671 -6.66 25.89 30.78
C ASP A 671 -7.16 24.45 30.92
N GLY A 672 -6.45 23.44 30.39
CA GLY A 672 -6.87 22.03 30.47
C GLY A 672 -8.30 21.73 29.96
N LEU A 673 -8.90 22.67 29.21
CA LEU A 673 -10.30 22.65 28.80
C LEU A 673 -10.44 22.89 27.30
N SER A 674 -11.25 22.02 26.68
CA SER A 674 -11.63 21.91 25.26
C SER A 674 -10.58 21.22 24.37
N ASN A 675 -10.90 20.24 23.51
CA ASN A 675 -12.17 19.80 22.93
C ASN A 675 -12.31 18.27 23.05
N GLU A 676 -13.54 17.77 22.87
CA GLU A 676 -13.93 16.35 22.80
C GLU A 676 -12.78 15.44 22.33
N THR A 677 -12.07 14.88 23.31
CA THR A 677 -11.06 13.86 23.08
C THR A 677 -11.78 12.67 22.49
N VAL A 678 -11.37 12.20 21.32
CA VAL A 678 -11.67 10.83 20.91
C VAL A 678 -11.14 9.96 22.06
N PRO A 679 -11.99 9.31 22.88
CA PRO A 679 -11.52 8.44 23.93
C PRO A 679 -11.03 7.19 23.21
N LEU A 680 -9.76 7.24 22.82
CA LEU A 680 -9.04 6.13 22.24
C LEU A 680 -8.50 5.24 23.36
N ASP A 681 -9.33 4.95 24.39
CA ASP A 681 -8.96 4.03 25.46
C ASP A 681 -9.13 2.61 24.93
N LEU A 682 -8.13 2.17 24.15
CA LEU A 682 -8.08 0.85 23.55
C LEU A 682 -7.25 -0.05 24.44
N ASP A 683 -7.78 -1.23 24.77
CA ASP A 683 -7.02 -2.29 25.42
C ASP A 683 -6.02 -2.91 24.44
N TRP A 684 -4.91 -2.21 24.20
CA TRP A 684 -3.86 -2.66 23.29
C TRP A 684 -3.24 -3.99 23.71
N ILE A 685 -3.21 -4.29 25.01
CA ILE A 685 -2.71 -5.57 25.51
C ILE A 685 -3.65 -6.68 25.04
N GLY A 686 -4.96 -6.54 25.27
CA GLY A 686 -5.97 -7.47 24.79
C GLY A 686 -5.96 -7.63 23.26
N VAL A 687 -5.80 -6.54 22.52
CA VAL A 687 -5.68 -6.55 21.04
C VAL A 687 -4.49 -7.39 20.59
N VAL A 688 -3.30 -7.10 21.10
CA VAL A 688 -2.07 -7.79 20.69
C VAL A 688 -2.09 -9.26 21.07
N GLU A 689 -2.58 -9.59 22.26
CA GLU A 689 -2.69 -10.98 22.70
C GLU A 689 -3.68 -11.77 21.84
N ALA A 690 -4.84 -11.19 21.54
CA ALA A 690 -5.83 -11.82 20.67
C ALA A 690 -5.27 -12.04 19.25
N LEU A 691 -4.64 -11.02 18.65
CA LEU A 691 -4.00 -11.11 17.33
C LEU A 691 -2.90 -12.17 17.29
N THR A 692 -2.05 -12.22 18.32
CA THR A 692 -0.96 -13.21 18.42
C THR A 692 -1.52 -14.63 18.48
N GLN A 693 -2.54 -14.87 19.31
CA GLN A 693 -3.17 -16.19 19.46
C GLN A 693 -3.89 -16.65 18.19
N PHE A 694 -4.56 -15.72 17.49
CA PHE A 694 -5.23 -16.02 16.23
C PHE A 694 -4.24 -16.27 15.09
N THR A 695 -3.19 -15.47 14.98
CA THR A 695 -2.14 -15.69 13.97
C THR A 695 -1.43 -17.02 14.19
N ALA A 696 -1.14 -17.38 15.45
CA ALA A 696 -0.58 -18.68 15.80
C ALA A 696 -1.51 -19.83 15.40
N MET A 697 -2.82 -19.70 15.67
CA MET A 697 -3.85 -20.66 15.25
C MET A 697 -3.90 -20.82 13.72
N MET A 698 -3.89 -19.71 12.97
CA MET A 698 -3.91 -19.76 11.50
C MET A 698 -2.65 -20.46 10.96
N GLY A 699 -1.50 -20.27 11.62
CA GLY A 699 -0.25 -20.97 11.29
C GLY A 699 -0.25 -22.47 11.59
N SER A 700 -1.05 -22.94 12.55
CA SER A 700 -1.18 -24.35 12.92
C SER A 700 -2.46 -25.02 12.38
N LEU A 701 -3.27 -24.30 11.59
CA LEU A 701 -4.64 -24.71 11.25
C LEU A 701 -4.73 -26.12 10.66
N SER A 702 -3.88 -26.47 9.68
CA SER A 702 -3.86 -27.81 9.08
C SER A 702 -3.40 -28.91 10.05
N ALA A 703 -2.44 -28.61 10.93
CA ALA A 703 -1.94 -29.57 11.91
C ALA A 703 -2.99 -29.84 13.02
N ASP A 704 -3.65 -28.77 13.48
CA ASP A 704 -4.73 -28.87 14.46
C ASP A 704 -5.96 -29.60 13.87
N ALA A 705 -6.25 -29.38 12.58
CA ALA A 705 -7.31 -30.09 11.87
C ALA A 705 -7.02 -31.60 11.78
N ALA A 706 -5.78 -31.99 11.46
CA ALA A 706 -5.37 -33.39 11.46
C ALA A 706 -5.54 -34.05 12.84
N ALA A 707 -5.24 -33.32 13.92
CA ALA A 707 -5.43 -33.79 15.29
C ALA A 707 -6.92 -33.87 15.71
N ALA A 708 -7.81 -33.12 15.05
CA ALA A 708 -9.24 -33.05 15.34
C ALA A 708 -10.12 -33.98 14.48
N THR A 709 -9.51 -34.93 13.75
CA THR A 709 -10.21 -35.90 12.90
C THR A 709 -11.34 -36.60 13.68
N GLY A 710 -12.59 -36.47 13.21
CA GLY A 710 -13.78 -37.03 13.86
C GLY A 710 -14.48 -36.12 14.90
N ASN A 711 -13.98 -34.90 15.10
CA ASN A 711 -14.60 -33.89 15.98
C ASN A 711 -14.60 -32.49 15.33
N SER A 712 -15.06 -32.43 14.08
CA SER A 712 -15.09 -31.22 13.25
C SER A 712 -15.89 -30.08 13.89
N ALA A 713 -17.00 -30.38 14.55
CA ALA A 713 -17.84 -29.39 15.24
C ALA A 713 -17.10 -28.66 16.37
N GLU A 714 -16.37 -29.39 17.24
CA GLU A 714 -15.60 -28.76 18.31
C GLU A 714 -14.42 -27.94 17.76
N PHE A 715 -13.76 -28.45 16.71
CA PHE A 715 -12.70 -27.72 16.02
C PHE A 715 -13.21 -26.39 15.47
N LEU A 716 -14.32 -26.41 14.71
CA LEU A 716 -14.92 -25.20 14.15
C LEU A 716 -15.41 -24.23 15.22
N GLN A 717 -16.00 -24.74 16.32
CA GLN A 717 -16.41 -23.88 17.43
C GLN A 717 -15.22 -23.18 18.05
N ARG A 718 -14.10 -23.88 18.25
CA ARG A 718 -12.88 -23.33 18.84
C ARG A 718 -12.23 -22.28 17.94
N THR A 719 -12.15 -22.52 16.63
CA THR A 719 -11.57 -21.57 15.66
C THR A 719 -12.46 -20.33 15.50
N THR A 720 -13.78 -20.51 15.44
CA THR A 720 -14.75 -19.40 15.38
C THR A 720 -14.72 -18.57 16.66
N LEU A 721 -14.63 -19.20 17.83
CA LEU A 721 -14.50 -18.46 19.11
C LEU A 721 -13.23 -17.60 19.14
N ARG A 722 -12.12 -18.09 18.58
CA ARG A 722 -10.87 -17.32 18.47
C ARG A 722 -11.03 -16.14 17.50
N ARG A 723 -11.65 -16.37 16.32
CA ARG A 723 -12.02 -15.30 15.38
C ARG A 723 -12.82 -14.20 16.07
N ASP A 724 -13.88 -14.58 16.78
CA ASP A 724 -14.79 -13.64 17.46
C ASP A 724 -14.13 -12.93 18.64
N THR A 725 -13.12 -13.54 19.26
CA THR A 725 -12.31 -12.91 20.30
C THR A 725 -11.44 -11.82 19.72
N VAL A 726 -10.75 -12.07 18.60
CA VAL A 726 -10.00 -11.03 17.89
C VAL A 726 -10.92 -9.94 17.39
N GLN A 727 -12.03 -10.30 16.73
CA GLN A 727 -12.98 -9.34 16.21
C GLN A 727 -13.44 -8.37 17.30
N ARG A 728 -13.86 -8.89 18.46
CA ARG A 728 -14.27 -8.04 19.59
C ARG A 728 -13.15 -7.14 20.11
N ALA A 729 -11.90 -7.63 20.13
CA ALA A 729 -10.76 -6.84 20.57
C ALA A 729 -10.45 -5.68 19.62
N VAL A 730 -10.51 -5.91 18.30
CA VAL A 730 -10.14 -4.91 17.28
C VAL A 730 -11.30 -4.01 16.84
N GLN A 731 -12.55 -4.44 16.99
CA GLN A 731 -13.73 -3.70 16.53
C GLN A 731 -13.76 -2.22 16.99
N PRO A 732 -13.42 -1.88 18.26
CA PRO A 732 -13.42 -0.48 18.69
C PRO A 732 -12.46 0.40 17.87
N LEU A 733 -11.35 -0.15 17.37
CA LEU A 733 -10.40 0.56 16.53
C LEU A 733 -10.99 0.85 15.14
N PHE A 734 -11.68 -0.13 14.54
CA PHE A 734 -12.40 0.05 13.27
C PHE A 734 -13.53 1.07 13.39
N ASP A 735 -14.33 0.97 14.46
CA ASP A 735 -15.46 1.87 14.71
C ASP A 735 -14.98 3.30 14.96
N ALA A 736 -13.91 3.47 15.75
CA ALA A 736 -13.29 4.78 15.97
C ALA A 736 -12.77 5.38 14.67
N PHE A 737 -12.12 4.59 13.81
CA PHE A 737 -11.63 5.06 12.53
C PHE A 737 -12.77 5.50 11.61
N ARG A 738 -13.78 4.64 11.40
CA ARG A 738 -14.94 4.94 10.54
C ARG A 738 -15.72 6.15 11.04
N SER A 739 -15.99 6.21 12.35
CA SER A 739 -16.66 7.37 12.95
C SER A 739 -15.89 8.67 12.75
N ASN A 740 -14.55 8.62 12.78
CA ASN A 740 -13.71 9.80 12.56
C ASN A 740 -13.72 10.21 11.08
N VAL A 741 -13.65 9.25 10.15
CA VAL A 741 -13.80 9.49 8.70
C VAL A 741 -15.13 10.19 8.41
N ASP A 742 -16.24 9.63 8.90
CA ASP A 742 -17.58 10.18 8.64
C ASP A 742 -17.76 11.56 9.27
N SER A 743 -17.32 11.73 10.52
CA SER A 743 -17.40 13.03 11.22
C SER A 743 -16.56 14.10 10.53
N LEU A 744 -15.30 13.79 10.17
CA LEU A 744 -14.44 14.73 9.44
C LEU A 744 -14.92 15.00 8.02
N ALA A 745 -15.63 14.07 7.38
CA ALA A 745 -16.19 14.30 6.05
C ALA A 745 -17.45 15.18 6.08
N ALA A 746 -18.27 15.10 7.13
CA ALA A 746 -19.62 15.67 7.14
C ALA A 746 -19.91 16.74 8.20
N SER A 747 -19.42 16.58 9.44
CA SER A 747 -19.96 17.30 10.61
C SER A 747 -18.94 18.02 11.48
N ALA A 748 -17.64 17.72 11.35
CA ALA A 748 -16.61 18.38 12.13
C ALA A 748 -16.63 19.91 11.89
N PRO A 749 -16.21 20.75 12.85
CA PRO A 749 -16.09 22.18 12.63
C PRO A 749 -14.93 22.51 11.69
N ASP A 750 -15.04 23.57 10.89
CA ASP A 750 -13.94 24.04 10.03
C ASP A 750 -12.87 24.74 10.88
N SER A 751 -11.86 23.99 11.31
CA SER A 751 -10.75 24.47 12.15
C SER A 751 -9.40 23.93 11.64
N ALA A 752 -8.30 24.53 12.09
CA ALA A 752 -6.96 24.05 11.77
C ALA A 752 -6.72 22.63 12.33
N ASP A 753 -7.29 22.31 13.51
CA ASP A 753 -7.27 20.96 14.07
C ASP A 753 -8.01 19.95 13.19
N THR A 754 -9.19 20.32 12.66
CA THR A 754 -9.92 19.48 11.70
C THR A 754 -9.08 19.22 10.44
N LEU A 755 -8.37 20.23 9.93
CA LEU A 755 -7.45 20.04 8.80
C LEU A 755 -6.32 19.06 9.14
N ALA A 756 -5.70 19.18 10.32
CA ALA A 756 -4.67 18.26 10.81
C ALA A 756 -5.18 16.80 10.83
N ARG A 757 -6.36 16.60 11.41
CA ARG A 757 -7.01 15.28 11.52
C ARG A 757 -7.34 14.69 10.15
N ILE A 758 -7.84 15.51 9.22
CA ILE A 758 -8.12 15.05 7.85
C ILE A 758 -6.84 14.55 7.19
N ARG A 759 -5.72 15.28 7.33
CA ARG A 759 -4.43 14.87 6.75
C ARG A 759 -3.88 13.59 7.34
N ARG A 760 -4.00 13.39 8.65
CA ARG A 760 -3.61 12.12 9.31
C ARG A 760 -4.46 10.94 8.86
N ILE A 761 -5.76 11.13 8.64
CA ILE A 761 -6.63 10.11 8.06
C ILE A 761 -6.26 9.81 6.61
N LEU A 762 -6.06 10.84 5.78
CA LEU A 762 -5.67 10.69 4.38
C LEU A 762 -4.29 10.08 4.21
N ALA A 763 -3.42 10.13 5.23
CA ALA A 763 -2.15 9.40 5.24
C ALA A 763 -2.32 7.87 5.30
N THR A 764 -3.52 7.36 5.54
CA THR A 764 -3.85 5.93 5.47
C THR A 764 -4.49 5.53 4.13
N PRO A 765 -4.19 4.34 3.59
CA PRO A 765 -4.83 3.81 2.37
C PRO A 765 -6.20 3.15 2.64
N LEU A 766 -6.67 3.18 3.89
CA LEU A 766 -7.95 2.57 4.29
C LEU A 766 -9.16 3.40 3.89
N VAL A 767 -9.00 4.72 3.79
CA VAL A 767 -10.03 5.58 3.21
C VAL A 767 -9.93 5.51 1.70
N ARG A 768 -10.97 4.95 1.06
CA ARG A 768 -11.03 4.73 -0.39
C ARG A 768 -12.27 5.40 -1.00
N GLY A 769 -12.32 5.42 -2.32
CA GLY A 769 -13.48 5.86 -3.09
C GLY A 769 -14.03 7.23 -2.69
N GLU A 770 -15.35 7.31 -2.53
CA GLU A 770 -16.03 8.59 -2.34
C GLU A 770 -15.68 9.28 -1.00
N ALA A 771 -15.52 8.50 0.08
CA ALA A 771 -15.17 9.05 1.39
C ALA A 771 -13.81 9.77 1.34
N ARG A 772 -12.82 9.18 0.66
CA ARG A 772 -11.51 9.79 0.46
C ARG A 772 -11.62 11.10 -0.29
N MET A 773 -12.40 11.11 -1.37
CA MET A 773 -12.58 12.30 -2.20
C MET A 773 -13.35 13.43 -1.53
N ARG A 774 -14.24 13.13 -0.57
CA ARG A 774 -14.90 14.14 0.28
C ARG A 774 -13.90 14.77 1.24
N LEU A 775 -13.13 13.94 1.94
CA LEU A 775 -12.10 14.40 2.87
C LEU A 775 -11.02 15.22 2.14
N TRP A 776 -10.59 14.77 0.97
CA TRP A 776 -9.61 15.48 0.15
C TRP A 776 -10.10 16.86 -0.32
N ARG A 777 -11.36 16.96 -0.80
CA ARG A 777 -11.94 18.27 -1.17
C ARG A 777 -12.00 19.21 0.02
N ARG A 778 -12.41 18.68 1.17
CA ARG A 778 -12.47 19.44 2.41
C ARG A 778 -11.10 19.89 2.89
N GLU A 779 -10.09 19.03 2.79
CA GLU A 779 -8.68 19.35 3.07
C GLU A 779 -8.21 20.55 2.23
N HIS A 780 -8.50 20.51 0.93
CA HIS A 780 -8.13 21.58 0.00
C HIS A 780 -8.86 22.90 0.31
N GLU A 781 -10.17 22.85 0.56
CA GLU A 781 -10.97 24.02 0.92
C GLU A 781 -10.49 24.67 2.22
N LEU A 782 -10.21 23.88 3.25
CA LEU A 782 -9.68 24.36 4.53
C LEU A 782 -8.28 24.93 4.36
N THR A 783 -7.40 24.27 3.61
CA THR A 783 -6.05 24.76 3.32
C THR A 783 -6.10 26.13 2.65
N ASN A 784 -6.92 26.29 1.61
CA ASN A 784 -7.07 27.57 0.91
C ASN A 784 -7.62 28.67 1.83
N ARG A 785 -8.62 28.33 2.66
CA ARG A 785 -9.23 29.27 3.61
C ARG A 785 -8.21 29.76 4.64
N PHE A 786 -7.46 28.85 5.27
CA PHE A 786 -6.45 29.22 6.28
C PHE A 786 -5.22 29.92 5.68
N SER A 787 -4.92 29.69 4.40
CA SER A 787 -3.88 30.43 3.67
C SER A 787 -4.24 31.91 3.46
N GLN A 788 -5.52 32.21 3.24
CA GLN A 788 -6.01 33.58 3.02
C GLN A 788 -6.15 34.40 4.31
N THR A 789 -6.34 33.75 5.45
CA THR A 789 -6.34 34.42 6.74
C THR A 789 -4.90 34.74 7.16
N LEU A 790 -4.58 36.04 7.22
CA LEU A 790 -3.36 36.53 7.89
C LEU A 790 -3.50 36.25 9.40
N PRO A 791 -2.49 35.66 10.06
CA PRO A 791 -2.52 35.59 11.52
C PRO A 791 -2.54 37.01 12.07
N ASP A 792 -3.63 37.39 12.76
CA ASP A 792 -3.81 38.73 13.34
C ASP A 792 -2.53 39.20 14.04
N SER A 793 -2.03 40.37 13.66
CA SER A 793 -0.76 40.93 14.11
C SER A 793 -0.75 41.38 15.58
N ALA A 794 -1.76 41.02 16.40
CA ALA A 794 -2.08 41.70 17.65
C ALA A 794 -1.99 40.87 18.96
N VAL A 795 -1.75 39.56 18.95
CA VAL A 795 -1.70 38.77 20.22
C VAL A 795 -0.26 38.44 20.63
N ASP A 796 0.04 38.63 21.92
CA ASP A 796 1.25 38.18 22.62
C ASP A 796 1.36 36.64 22.60
N TYR A 797 1.69 36.08 21.43
CA TYR A 797 2.00 34.65 21.31
C TYR A 797 3.40 34.41 21.87
N GLN A 798 3.48 33.82 23.08
CA GLN A 798 4.70 33.16 23.52
C GLN A 798 4.69 31.73 22.96
N PRO A 799 5.77 31.28 22.30
CA PRO A 799 5.83 29.92 21.79
C PRO A 799 5.81 28.97 22.97
N LEU A 800 5.00 27.93 22.86
CA LEU A 800 4.99 26.86 23.84
C LEU A 800 6.36 26.18 23.84
N PRO A 801 6.81 25.63 24.99
CA PRO A 801 8.07 24.91 25.05
C PRO A 801 8.08 23.78 24.00
N PRO A 802 9.27 23.38 23.51
CA PRO A 802 9.40 22.19 22.68
C PRO A 802 8.69 21.00 23.32
N THR A 803 8.10 20.14 22.49
CA THR A 803 7.45 18.92 22.98
C THR A 803 8.44 18.11 23.83
N SER A 804 7.97 17.49 24.93
CA SER A 804 8.84 16.61 25.71
C SER A 804 8.81 15.19 25.16
N ILE A 805 9.90 14.42 25.37
CA ILE A 805 9.92 12.98 25.07
C ILE A 805 8.76 12.29 25.80
N ASP A 806 8.52 12.65 27.06
CA ASP A 806 7.45 12.12 27.90
C ASP A 806 6.07 12.20 27.23
N ALA A 807 5.77 13.31 26.56
CA ALA A 807 4.55 13.51 25.80
C ALA A 807 4.44 12.52 24.63
N VAL A 808 5.52 12.32 23.87
CA VAL A 808 5.54 11.42 22.71
C VAL A 808 5.39 9.97 23.14
N VAL A 809 6.13 9.55 24.17
CA VAL A 809 6.08 8.17 24.66
C VAL A 809 4.88 7.86 25.55
N SER A 810 4.09 8.85 25.95
CA SER A 810 2.83 8.62 26.70
C SER A 810 1.81 7.74 25.96
N THR A 811 1.99 7.58 24.65
CA THR A 811 1.18 6.72 23.77
C THR A 811 1.67 5.28 23.67
N TRP A 812 2.82 4.96 24.28
CA TRP A 812 3.38 3.61 24.29
C TRP A 812 2.77 2.80 25.43
N MET A 813 2.76 1.48 25.26
CA MET A 813 2.14 0.55 26.20
C MET A 813 3.17 -0.29 26.96
N SER A 814 2.77 -0.82 28.11
CA SER A 814 3.54 -1.83 28.84
C SER A 814 3.00 -3.22 28.50
N LEU A 815 3.70 -3.93 27.60
CA LEU A 815 3.36 -5.29 27.20
C LEU A 815 4.34 -6.26 27.86
N ARG A 816 3.86 -7.10 28.80
CA ARG A 816 4.68 -8.10 29.52
C ARG A 816 5.93 -7.50 30.20
N GLY A 817 5.77 -6.30 30.78
CA GLY A 817 6.86 -5.56 31.42
C GLY A 817 7.79 -4.83 30.45
N LEU A 818 7.48 -4.81 29.15
CA LEU A 818 8.23 -4.12 28.11
C LEU A 818 7.51 -2.86 27.68
N PHE A 819 8.23 -1.74 27.60
CA PHE A 819 7.66 -0.48 27.13
C PHE A 819 7.81 -0.35 25.62
N ILE A 820 6.70 -0.33 24.87
CA ILE A 820 6.72 -0.54 23.42
C ILE A 820 5.67 0.30 22.71
N GLN A 821 5.99 0.77 21.50
CA GLN A 821 5.03 1.44 20.65
C GLN A 821 4.02 0.41 20.07
N PRO A 822 2.70 0.70 20.03
CA PRO A 822 1.66 -0.29 19.69
C PRO A 822 1.76 -0.95 18.31
N LEU A 823 2.39 -0.28 17.34
CA LEU A 823 2.59 -0.82 15.99
C LEU A 823 3.63 -1.93 15.99
N VAL A 824 4.67 -1.87 16.83
CA VAL A 824 5.74 -2.87 16.83
C VAL A 824 5.25 -4.31 17.02
N PRO A 825 4.45 -4.66 18.04
CA PRO A 825 3.98 -6.05 18.18
C PRO A 825 2.89 -6.44 17.18
N VAL A 826 2.26 -5.48 16.51
CA VAL A 826 1.39 -5.74 15.36
C VAL A 826 2.23 -6.17 14.15
N LEU A 827 3.42 -5.55 13.98
CA LEU A 827 4.31 -5.78 12.85
C LEU A 827 5.34 -6.89 13.06
N ALA A 828 5.78 -7.10 14.30
CA ALA A 828 6.85 -8.00 14.68
C ALA A 828 6.33 -9.04 15.68
N ALA A 829 6.44 -10.32 15.32
CA ALA A 829 6.08 -11.43 16.19
C ALA A 829 6.94 -11.50 17.47
N THR A 830 8.16 -10.96 17.42
CA THR A 830 9.08 -10.86 18.55
C THR A 830 9.49 -9.41 18.73
N ALA A 831 9.10 -8.82 19.85
CA ALA A 831 9.54 -7.49 20.23
C ALA A 831 10.66 -7.57 21.28
N SER A 832 11.70 -6.79 21.07
CA SER A 832 12.81 -6.70 22.01
C SER A 832 12.49 -5.73 23.15
N ALA A 833 12.88 -6.14 24.36
CA ALA A 833 12.62 -5.41 25.59
C ALA A 833 13.20 -3.99 25.63
N LEU A 834 12.41 -3.03 26.12
CA LEU A 834 12.91 -1.84 26.80
C LEU A 834 12.60 -1.97 28.29
N PRO A 835 13.61 -1.87 29.17
CA PRO A 835 13.43 -2.08 30.61
C PRO A 835 12.67 -0.94 31.30
N ALA A 836 12.59 0.24 30.68
CA ALA A 836 11.92 1.41 31.23
C ALA A 836 11.50 2.39 30.11
N LYS A 837 10.62 3.34 30.48
CA LYS A 837 10.23 4.50 29.65
C LYS A 837 11.48 5.37 29.39
N PRO A 838 11.85 5.65 28.13
CA PRO A 838 13.01 6.48 27.84
C PRO A 838 12.71 7.93 28.23
N VAL A 839 13.66 8.58 28.91
CA VAL A 839 13.52 9.97 29.39
C VAL A 839 14.51 10.89 28.70
N ARG A 840 15.62 10.33 28.19
CA ARG A 840 16.67 11.07 27.49
C ARG A 840 16.58 10.91 25.97
N PRO A 841 17.05 11.90 25.18
CA PRO A 841 17.07 11.83 23.72
C PRO A 841 17.78 10.58 23.18
N GLU A 842 18.94 10.24 23.75
CA GLU A 842 19.74 9.06 23.42
C GLU A 842 19.00 7.74 23.67
N GLU A 843 18.31 7.62 24.80
CA GLU A 843 17.55 6.43 25.19
C GLU A 843 16.34 6.27 24.28
N PHE A 844 15.66 7.37 23.97
CA PHE A 844 14.49 7.38 23.10
C PHE A 844 14.84 7.01 21.66
N ALA A 845 15.91 7.61 21.11
CA ALA A 845 16.38 7.30 19.77
C ALA A 845 16.80 5.83 19.65
N LYS A 846 17.58 5.32 20.62
CA LYS A 846 17.98 3.90 20.69
C LYS A 846 16.78 2.96 20.84
N ALA A 847 15.79 3.34 21.63
CA ALA A 847 14.54 2.62 21.80
C ALA A 847 13.78 2.49 20.48
N CYS A 848 13.62 3.59 19.74
CA CYS A 848 12.99 3.58 18.43
C CYS A 848 13.80 2.77 17.41
N GLY A 849 15.13 2.91 17.38
CA GLY A 849 16.00 2.17 16.47
C GLY A 849 15.91 0.65 16.68
N LYS A 850 15.92 0.21 17.95
CA LYS A 850 15.73 -1.20 18.30
C LYS A 850 14.37 -1.75 17.83
N GLN A 851 13.30 -0.98 18.06
CA GLN A 851 11.96 -1.33 17.63
C GLN A 851 11.84 -1.41 16.10
N ILE A 852 12.48 -0.49 15.36
CA ILE A 852 12.60 -0.57 13.90
C ILE A 852 13.35 -1.84 13.50
N GLY A 853 14.45 -2.16 14.20
CA GLY A 853 15.20 -3.40 14.01
C GLY A 853 14.35 -4.65 14.21
N ASP A 854 13.48 -4.69 15.22
CA ASP A 854 12.57 -5.81 15.47
C ASP A 854 11.55 -5.98 14.32
N VAL A 855 10.97 -4.87 13.83
CA VAL A 855 10.07 -4.88 12.67
C VAL A 855 10.79 -5.39 11.43
N LEU A 856 11.98 -4.88 11.15
CA LEU A 856 12.79 -5.28 10.00
C LEU A 856 13.25 -6.74 10.10
N ALA A 857 13.63 -7.21 11.28
CA ALA A 857 13.98 -8.60 11.51
C ALA A 857 12.77 -9.53 11.36
N GLY A 858 11.59 -9.09 11.79
CA GLY A 858 10.32 -9.78 11.55
C GLY A 858 10.07 -9.95 10.05
N VAL A 859 10.17 -8.86 9.28
CA VAL A 859 10.03 -8.86 7.82
C VAL A 859 11.08 -9.75 7.17
N ASP A 860 12.36 -9.63 7.55
CA ASP A 860 13.45 -10.40 6.95
C ASP A 860 13.37 -11.90 7.30
N SER A 861 12.89 -12.27 8.49
CA SER A 861 12.65 -13.67 8.84
C SER A 861 11.58 -14.30 7.94
N VAL A 862 10.54 -13.53 7.61
CA VAL A 862 9.48 -13.91 6.68
C VAL A 862 10.03 -14.05 5.25
N LEU A 863 10.91 -13.12 4.83
CA LEU A 863 11.55 -13.17 3.51
C LEU A 863 12.55 -14.32 3.38
N ARG A 864 13.35 -14.60 4.41
CA ARG A 864 14.31 -15.72 4.42
C ARG A 864 13.61 -17.08 4.44
N ALA A 865 12.52 -17.22 5.19
CA ALA A 865 11.67 -18.41 5.13
C ALA A 865 11.12 -18.63 3.71
N ALA A 866 10.78 -17.56 2.99
CA ALA A 866 10.36 -17.64 1.59
C ALA A 866 11.53 -17.92 0.62
N GLY A 867 12.76 -17.49 0.93
CA GLY A 867 13.93 -17.65 0.07
C GLY A 867 14.61 -19.01 0.15
N GLN A 868 14.60 -19.69 1.31
CA GLN A 868 15.21 -21.03 1.45
C GLN A 868 14.45 -22.13 0.68
N GLU A 869 13.18 -21.94 0.36
CA GLU A 869 12.41 -22.84 -0.53
C GLU A 869 12.71 -22.61 -2.03
N ALA A 870 13.41 -21.53 -2.39
CA ALA A 870 13.60 -21.07 -3.78
C ALA A 870 14.97 -21.40 -4.40
N ALA A 871 15.88 -22.06 -3.67
CA ALA A 871 17.25 -22.36 -4.13
C ALA A 871 17.34 -23.41 -5.28
N GLY A 872 16.24 -23.69 -5.98
CA GLY A 872 16.16 -24.65 -7.09
C GLY A 872 15.99 -24.05 -8.50
N ALA A 873 15.83 -22.74 -8.68
CA ALA A 873 15.57 -22.16 -10.01
C ALA A 873 16.54 -21.02 -10.37
N THR A 874 17.42 -21.26 -11.35
CA THR A 874 18.43 -20.31 -11.84
C THR A 874 17.90 -19.35 -12.92
N THR A 875 18.44 -18.13 -12.86
CA THR A 875 18.63 -17.11 -13.93
C THR A 875 17.41 -16.38 -14.53
N VAL A 876 17.41 -15.04 -14.46
CA VAL A 876 17.56 -14.11 -15.60
C VAL A 876 17.58 -12.64 -15.11
N ASN A 877 18.49 -11.83 -15.69
CA ASN A 877 18.68 -10.38 -15.52
C ASN A 877 17.38 -9.56 -15.55
N ARG A 878 17.22 -8.62 -14.62
CA ARG A 878 16.06 -7.72 -14.56
C ARG A 878 16.47 -6.30 -14.14
N THR A 879 15.86 -5.33 -14.81
CA THR A 879 16.01 -3.88 -14.65
C THR A 879 14.94 -3.34 -13.70
N VAL A 880 15.12 -2.11 -13.18
CA VAL A 880 14.22 -1.14 -12.46
C VAL A 880 12.96 -1.68 -11.76
N LEU A 881 12.13 -2.50 -12.41
CA LEU A 881 11.04 -3.30 -11.83
C LEU A 881 11.52 -4.20 -10.67
N GLU A 882 12.75 -4.71 -10.76
CA GLU A 882 13.39 -5.49 -9.70
C GLU A 882 13.86 -4.67 -8.48
N ARG A 883 13.72 -3.34 -8.49
CA ARG A 883 14.00 -2.50 -7.33
C ARG A 883 12.74 -2.21 -6.51
N GLU A 884 11.61 -1.99 -7.17
CA GLU A 884 10.34 -1.64 -6.50
C GLU A 884 9.60 -2.84 -5.88
N GLU A 885 9.81 -4.02 -6.44
CA GLU A 885 9.14 -5.26 -6.01
C GLU A 885 9.71 -5.78 -4.63
N ILE A 886 10.84 -5.27 -4.08
CA ILE A 886 11.36 -5.67 -2.76
C ILE A 886 10.71 -4.82 -1.68
N MET A 887 10.44 -3.54 -1.93
CA MET A 887 9.61 -2.77 -1.02
C MET A 887 8.20 -3.37 -0.92
N SER A 888 7.62 -3.80 -2.04
CA SER A 888 6.35 -4.52 -2.04
C SER A 888 6.46 -5.79 -1.20
N ARG A 889 7.61 -6.49 -1.25
CA ARG A 889 7.96 -7.60 -0.35
C ARG A 889 8.24 -7.19 1.10
N SER A 890 8.55 -5.94 1.43
CA SER A 890 8.74 -5.46 2.82
C SER A 890 7.40 -5.05 3.45
N LEU A 891 6.53 -4.46 2.64
CA LEU A 891 5.17 -4.02 2.96
C LEU A 891 4.17 -5.17 2.99
N ALA A 892 4.29 -6.14 2.08
CA ALA A 892 3.38 -7.26 2.03
C ALA A 892 3.43 -8.10 3.30
N PRO A 893 4.56 -8.51 3.90
CA PRO A 893 4.60 -9.22 5.18
C PRO A 893 3.87 -8.49 6.30
N VAL A 894 3.83 -7.16 6.23
CA VAL A 894 3.08 -6.34 7.19
C VAL A 894 1.59 -6.30 6.87
N ALA A 895 1.19 -6.08 5.62
CA ALA A 895 -0.22 -6.00 5.21
C ALA A 895 -0.86 -7.37 4.84
N SER A 896 -0.06 -8.43 4.84
CA SER A 896 -0.37 -9.76 4.34
C SER A 896 0.81 -10.64 4.71
N ASN A 897 0.85 -11.16 5.93
CA ASN A 897 1.90 -12.07 6.37
C ASN A 897 2.36 -13.00 5.22
N ARG A 898 3.63 -12.81 4.82
CA ARG A 898 4.47 -13.67 3.95
C ARG A 898 4.26 -13.62 2.43
N VAL A 899 5.11 -12.87 1.71
CA VAL A 899 5.40 -13.15 0.29
C VAL A 899 6.78 -12.66 -0.20
N GLY A 900 7.60 -13.57 -0.75
CA GLY A 900 8.79 -13.31 -1.60
C GLY A 900 8.49 -13.33 -3.12
N ARG A 901 9.49 -13.08 -3.99
CA ARG A 901 9.34 -12.94 -5.48
C ARG A 901 9.71 -14.18 -6.33
N SER A 902 9.77 -15.34 -5.72
CA SER A 902 9.28 -16.54 -6.41
C SER A 902 7.88 -16.73 -5.86
N VAL A 903 6.92 -17.14 -6.70
CA VAL A 903 5.51 -17.39 -6.34
C VAL A 903 5.35 -17.60 -4.83
N SER A 904 4.76 -16.61 -4.13
CA SER A 904 4.57 -16.60 -2.67
C SER A 904 4.31 -18.00 -2.11
N PRO A 905 4.79 -18.41 -0.92
CA PRO A 905 4.30 -19.64 -0.29
C PRO A 905 2.77 -19.73 -0.27
N HIS A 906 2.06 -18.62 -0.07
CA HIS A 906 0.60 -18.59 -0.15
C HIS A 906 0.06 -18.72 -1.58
N VAL A 907 0.61 -17.98 -2.56
CA VAL A 907 0.23 -18.07 -3.98
C VAL A 907 0.63 -19.43 -4.58
N ARG A 908 1.71 -20.03 -4.11
CA ARG A 908 2.21 -21.36 -4.46
C ARG A 908 1.30 -22.41 -3.86
N LEU A 909 0.92 -22.31 -2.59
CA LEU A 909 -0.11 -23.15 -1.99
C LEU A 909 -1.46 -22.99 -2.71
N ARG A 910 -1.79 -21.79 -3.20
CA ARG A 910 -2.98 -21.58 -4.02
C ARG A 910 -2.86 -22.21 -5.41
N ILE A 911 -1.72 -22.07 -6.10
CA ILE A 911 -1.46 -22.70 -7.41
C ILE A 911 -1.43 -24.21 -7.28
N ILE A 912 -0.76 -24.73 -6.25
CA ILE A 912 -0.74 -26.14 -5.88
C ILE A 912 -2.16 -26.61 -5.62
N GLY A 913 -2.91 -25.87 -4.80
CA GLY A 913 -4.28 -26.21 -4.51
C GLY A 913 -5.17 -26.16 -5.75
N TRP A 914 -5.06 -25.14 -6.61
CA TRP A 914 -5.80 -25.05 -7.88
C TRP A 914 -5.41 -26.16 -8.85
N HIS A 915 -4.12 -26.50 -8.93
CA HIS A 915 -3.66 -27.66 -9.66
C HIS A 915 -4.31 -28.94 -9.13
N ASP A 916 -4.29 -29.18 -7.82
CA ASP A 916 -4.90 -30.35 -7.19
C ASP A 916 -6.41 -30.38 -7.39
N ARG A 917 -7.07 -29.22 -7.33
CA ARG A 917 -8.49 -29.07 -7.68
C ARG A 917 -8.76 -29.52 -9.10
N LEU A 918 -7.94 -29.11 -10.06
CA LEU A 918 -8.09 -29.46 -11.48
C LEU A 918 -7.79 -30.94 -11.75
N VAL A 919 -6.77 -31.50 -11.08
CA VAL A 919 -6.43 -32.93 -11.20
C VAL A 919 -7.51 -33.81 -10.57
N ASP A 920 -8.00 -33.47 -9.38
CA ASP A 920 -9.13 -34.17 -8.75
C ASP A 920 -10.43 -33.95 -9.55
N ALA A 921 -10.59 -32.77 -10.15
CA ALA A 921 -11.71 -32.50 -11.06
C ALA A 921 -11.72 -33.49 -12.22
N ALA A 922 -10.54 -33.69 -12.82
CA ALA A 922 -10.33 -34.63 -13.91
C ALA A 922 -10.57 -36.07 -13.46
N ASP A 923 -10.05 -36.48 -12.30
CA ASP A 923 -10.24 -37.85 -11.80
C ASP A 923 -11.71 -38.20 -11.52
N ASP A 924 -12.51 -37.28 -10.95
CA ASP A 924 -13.94 -37.59 -10.84
C ASP A 924 -14.67 -37.49 -12.18
N ALA A 925 -14.25 -36.64 -13.12
CA ALA A 925 -14.85 -36.61 -14.46
C ALA A 925 -14.71 -37.98 -15.14
N ILE A 926 -13.55 -38.62 -14.98
CA ILE A 926 -13.27 -39.99 -15.43
C ILE A 926 -14.16 -41.00 -14.70
N THR A 927 -14.37 -40.81 -13.40
CA THR A 927 -15.12 -41.75 -12.57
C THR A 927 -16.65 -41.61 -12.73
N ASP A 928 -17.14 -40.42 -13.09
CA ASP A 928 -18.55 -40.11 -13.35
C ASP A 928 -18.93 -40.49 -14.81
N PHE A 929 -18.69 -41.75 -15.17
CA PHE A 929 -18.82 -42.36 -16.52
C PHE A 929 -20.24 -42.32 -17.13
N TRP A 930 -21.26 -41.89 -16.38
CA TRP A 930 -22.69 -41.90 -16.72
C TRP A 930 -23.12 -40.97 -17.89
N SER A 931 -22.17 -40.41 -18.62
CA SER A 931 -22.36 -39.39 -19.68
C SER A 931 -21.93 -39.85 -21.08
N GLY A 932 -21.41 -41.06 -21.23
CA GLY A 932 -20.96 -41.57 -22.53
C GLY A 932 -22.09 -42.23 -23.32
N SER A 933 -22.71 -41.50 -24.26
CA SER A 933 -23.25 -41.98 -25.57
C SER A 933 -24.48 -41.22 -26.13
N TRP A 934 -24.68 -39.93 -25.81
CA TRP A 934 -25.87 -39.22 -26.31
C TRP A 934 -25.57 -38.10 -27.32
N GLN A 935 -25.72 -38.45 -28.60
CA GLN A 935 -26.23 -37.54 -29.65
C GLN A 935 -27.48 -38.16 -30.28
N ASP A 936 -28.55 -37.37 -30.40
CA ASP A 936 -29.71 -37.69 -31.24
C ASP A 936 -29.29 -37.64 -32.72
N GLY A 937 -29.17 -38.79 -33.39
CA GLY A 937 -29.09 -38.88 -34.86
C GLY A 937 -27.96 -39.76 -35.40
N ASP A 938 -28.07 -40.11 -36.69
CA ASP A 938 -27.25 -41.07 -37.47
C ASP A 938 -25.72 -40.78 -37.56
N THR A 939 -25.14 -39.97 -36.68
CA THR A 939 -23.69 -39.65 -36.62
C THR A 939 -22.98 -40.33 -35.43
N ALA A 940 -23.38 -41.55 -35.10
CA ALA A 940 -22.78 -42.35 -34.01
C ALA A 940 -21.38 -42.93 -34.35
N GLU A 941 -20.83 -42.63 -35.52
CA GLU A 941 -19.47 -43.02 -35.90
C GLU A 941 -18.49 -41.89 -35.52
N GLN A 942 -17.66 -42.14 -34.48
CA GLN A 942 -16.38 -41.46 -34.17
C GLN A 942 -16.26 -40.42 -33.02
N ASP A 943 -17.14 -40.34 -32.01
CA ASP A 943 -16.94 -39.34 -30.94
C ASP A 943 -16.47 -39.90 -29.57
N VAL A 944 -15.47 -39.22 -29.00
CA VAL A 944 -14.82 -39.47 -27.71
C VAL A 944 -15.82 -39.23 -26.56
N PRO A 945 -15.92 -40.10 -25.53
CA PRO A 945 -16.83 -39.91 -24.41
C PRO A 945 -16.61 -38.55 -23.71
N TRP A 946 -17.70 -37.92 -23.28
CA TRP A 946 -17.67 -36.62 -22.56
C TRP A 946 -16.65 -36.60 -21.42
N CYS A 947 -16.55 -37.69 -20.64
CA CYS A 947 -15.64 -37.79 -19.51
C CYS A 947 -14.17 -37.68 -19.93
N TRP A 948 -13.81 -38.16 -21.12
CA TRP A 948 -12.48 -37.99 -21.69
C TRP A 948 -12.20 -36.55 -22.05
N THR A 949 -13.12 -35.90 -22.77
CA THR A 949 -12.95 -34.51 -23.20
C THR A 949 -12.86 -33.58 -21.99
N ALA A 950 -13.73 -33.78 -20.99
CA ALA A 950 -13.71 -33.03 -19.75
C ALA A 950 -12.42 -33.24 -18.94
N ALA A 951 -11.98 -34.50 -18.76
CA ALA A 951 -10.76 -34.81 -18.01
C ALA A 951 -9.51 -34.27 -18.70
N LYS A 952 -9.42 -34.37 -20.04
CA LYS A 952 -8.32 -33.83 -20.82
C LYS A 952 -8.20 -32.31 -20.66
N VAL A 953 -9.30 -31.58 -20.85
CA VAL A 953 -9.32 -30.12 -20.66
C VAL A 953 -8.85 -29.73 -19.26
N LEU A 954 -9.32 -30.43 -18.22
CA LEU A 954 -8.93 -30.16 -16.84
C LEU A 954 -7.43 -30.43 -16.57
N LEU A 955 -6.87 -31.51 -17.12
CA LEU A 955 -5.44 -31.86 -16.97
C LEU A 955 -4.52 -30.92 -17.74
N ASP A 956 -4.92 -30.48 -18.94
CA ASP A 956 -4.19 -29.49 -19.73
C ASP A 956 -4.14 -28.16 -18.98
N ARG A 957 -5.27 -27.72 -18.40
CA ARG A 957 -5.31 -26.50 -17.55
C ARG A 957 -4.54 -26.64 -16.24
N ALA A 958 -4.55 -27.82 -15.61
CA ALA A 958 -3.71 -28.07 -14.43
C ALA A 958 -2.24 -27.84 -14.77
N SER A 959 -1.81 -28.31 -15.95
CA SER A 959 -0.46 -28.13 -16.49
C SER A 959 -0.16 -26.66 -16.76
N GLU A 960 -1.04 -25.97 -17.49
CA GLU A 960 -0.89 -24.53 -17.74
C GLU A 960 -0.83 -23.69 -16.46
N THR A 961 -1.60 -24.06 -15.42
CA THR A 961 -1.63 -23.34 -14.13
C THR A 961 -0.27 -23.40 -13.43
N VAL A 962 0.39 -24.56 -13.42
CA VAL A 962 1.72 -24.71 -12.81
C VAL A 962 2.83 -24.20 -13.73
N ASP A 963 2.70 -24.37 -15.04
CA ASP A 963 3.69 -23.96 -16.05
C ASP A 963 3.75 -22.43 -16.20
N SER A 964 2.58 -21.76 -16.28
CA SER A 964 2.50 -20.29 -16.32
C SER A 964 3.06 -19.64 -15.06
N ALA A 965 2.91 -20.30 -13.92
CA ALA A 965 3.47 -19.86 -12.65
C ALA A 965 4.91 -20.35 -12.39
N ARG A 966 5.48 -21.17 -13.28
CA ARG A 966 6.81 -21.80 -13.13
C ARG A 966 6.96 -22.56 -11.81
N VAL A 967 5.92 -23.24 -11.36
CA VAL A 967 5.92 -24.09 -10.16
C VAL A 967 6.10 -25.54 -10.58
N ASP A 968 7.19 -26.20 -10.17
CA ASP A 968 7.34 -27.64 -10.41
C ASP A 968 6.57 -28.43 -9.34
N TYR A 969 5.34 -28.85 -9.66
CA TYR A 969 4.45 -29.55 -8.74
C TYR A 969 3.53 -30.55 -9.47
N GLY A 970 3.04 -31.56 -8.75
CA GLY A 970 1.85 -32.30 -9.17
C GLY A 970 1.99 -33.33 -10.30
N ARG A 971 3.20 -33.49 -10.88
CA ARG A 971 3.45 -34.39 -12.01
C ARG A 971 2.98 -35.83 -11.79
N LEU A 972 3.19 -36.38 -10.59
CA LEU A 972 2.80 -37.77 -10.28
C LEU A 972 1.29 -37.97 -10.20
N GLY A 973 0.56 -37.06 -9.55
CA GLY A 973 -0.91 -37.11 -9.46
C GLY A 973 -1.54 -36.98 -10.85
N ARG A 974 -1.06 -36.00 -11.64
CA ARG A 974 -1.47 -35.84 -13.05
C ARG A 974 -1.21 -37.11 -13.87
N GLN A 975 -0.02 -37.71 -13.77
CA GLN A 975 0.32 -38.96 -14.46
C GLN A 975 -0.48 -40.17 -14.00
N GLN A 976 -0.99 -40.19 -12.77
CA GLN A 976 -1.89 -41.26 -12.30
C GLN A 976 -3.26 -41.14 -12.98
N VAL A 977 -3.81 -39.93 -13.04
CA VAL A 977 -5.09 -39.67 -13.72
C VAL A 977 -4.97 -39.93 -15.22
N ILE A 978 -3.88 -39.50 -15.87
CA ILE A 978 -3.60 -39.81 -17.29
C ILE A 978 -3.53 -41.32 -17.52
N ARG A 979 -2.77 -42.07 -16.71
CA ARG A 979 -2.68 -43.53 -16.86
C ARG A 979 -4.03 -44.22 -16.65
N ARG A 980 -4.85 -43.70 -15.74
CA ARG A 980 -6.21 -44.21 -15.51
C ARG A 980 -7.09 -43.94 -16.73
N LEU A 981 -7.01 -42.74 -17.31
CA LEU A 981 -7.68 -42.37 -18.56
C LEU A 981 -7.26 -43.29 -19.72
N GLU A 982 -5.97 -43.54 -19.89
CA GLU A 982 -5.42 -44.46 -20.89
C GLU A 982 -5.87 -45.92 -20.68
N SER A 983 -6.08 -46.34 -19.42
CA SER A 983 -6.48 -47.70 -19.09
C SER A 983 -7.96 -48.04 -19.35
N LEU A 984 -8.81 -47.04 -19.62
CA LEU A 984 -10.26 -47.20 -19.75
C LEU A 984 -10.72 -47.62 -21.17
N THR A 985 -9.84 -48.23 -21.98
CA THR A 985 -10.05 -48.58 -23.39
C THR A 985 -11.50 -48.97 -23.76
N LEU A 986 -12.10 -48.20 -24.67
CA LEU A 986 -13.39 -48.52 -25.29
C LEU A 986 -13.23 -49.75 -26.19
N PRO A 987 -14.07 -50.80 -26.05
CA PRO A 987 -14.09 -51.89 -27.01
C PRO A 987 -14.61 -51.37 -28.35
N GLY A 988 -13.74 -51.19 -29.36
CA GLY A 988 -14.15 -50.96 -30.76
C GLY A 988 -13.57 -49.74 -31.48
N LEU A 989 -12.68 -48.94 -30.88
CA LEU A 989 -11.98 -47.87 -31.61
C LEU A 989 -10.88 -48.47 -32.52
N PRO A 990 -10.78 -48.06 -33.81
CA PRO A 990 -9.73 -48.52 -34.70
C PRO A 990 -8.34 -48.03 -34.25
N GLU A 991 -7.28 -48.83 -34.47
CA GLU A 991 -5.88 -48.54 -34.08
C GLU A 991 -5.35 -47.17 -34.58
N SER A 992 -6.01 -46.52 -35.54
CA SER A 992 -5.68 -45.16 -35.98
C SER A 992 -6.12 -44.05 -35.00
N ASP A 993 -7.08 -44.32 -34.12
CA ASP A 993 -7.58 -43.39 -33.10
C ASP A 993 -6.94 -43.62 -31.71
N GLU A 994 -6.07 -44.63 -31.55
CA GLU A 994 -5.12 -44.69 -30.44
C GLU A 994 -4.15 -43.48 -30.46
N GLN A 995 -4.09 -42.74 -31.57
CA GLN A 995 -3.37 -41.47 -31.74
C GLN A 995 -4.18 -40.21 -31.38
N VAL A 996 -5.36 -40.29 -30.76
CA VAL A 996 -6.13 -39.10 -30.34
C VAL A 996 -5.41 -38.28 -29.24
N PHE A 997 -4.46 -38.91 -28.52
CA PHE A 997 -3.38 -38.19 -27.86
C PHE A 997 -2.21 -38.02 -28.82
N GLY A 998 -2.37 -37.14 -29.81
CA GLY A 998 -1.24 -36.64 -30.58
C GLY A 998 -0.24 -36.06 -29.59
N THR A 999 0.87 -36.78 -29.39
CA THR A 999 2.08 -36.38 -28.65
C THR A 999 1.86 -35.14 -27.77
N VAL A 1000 1.29 -35.34 -26.58
CA VAL A 1000 1.70 -34.49 -25.47
C VAL A 1000 3.21 -34.65 -25.47
N ASP A 1001 3.94 -33.56 -25.70
CA ASP A 1001 5.39 -33.58 -25.84
C ASP A 1001 5.97 -34.09 -24.51
N LEU A 1002 6.18 -35.41 -24.43
CA LEU A 1002 6.73 -36.13 -23.29
C LEU A 1002 8.25 -36.01 -23.26
N GLU A 1003 8.86 -35.21 -24.15
CA GLU A 1003 10.29 -34.97 -24.09
C GLU A 1003 10.63 -34.17 -22.81
N PRO A 1004 11.57 -34.67 -22.00
CA PRO A 1004 12.10 -33.91 -20.88
C PRO A 1004 12.87 -32.72 -21.45
N ARG A 1005 12.28 -31.52 -21.41
CA ARG A 1005 13.09 -30.30 -21.47
C ARG A 1005 13.85 -30.20 -20.14
N THR A 1006 15.10 -30.65 -20.19
CA THR A 1006 16.14 -30.52 -19.16
C THR A 1006 16.34 -29.08 -18.72
#